data_AF-A0A917U8M9-F1
#
_entry.id   AF-A0A917U8M9-F1
#
_cell.length_a   1.000
_cell.length_b   1.000
_cell.length_c   1.000
_cell.angle_alpha   90.00
_cell.angle_beta   90.00
_cell.angle_gamma   90.00
#
_symmetry.space_group_name_H-M   'P 1'
#
loop_
_entity.id
_entity.type
_entity.pdbx_description
1 polymer ?
#
loop_
_entity_poly.entity_id
_entity_poly.type
_entity_poly.pdbx_seq_one_letter_code
_entity_poly.pdbx_strand_id
1 'polypeptide(L)'
;MTAAPVLTPADDLAQRLLPIVMADPMKAKALADAALRDARRDSDPASEAVALRALGLAARARHDAARAAELLRASIAVARKSGLRVHEAEARMSHALILDDLGKPTAALREIDRALAELRGHRRARASMQRALILDRLGYDRQAMGLYRSALRAFRTSGDEVWEARTLTNRGVLHGYRGNLKQAETDLRAAQTLYNRLGMATAAAQVEHNLGFVAAQAGDVPTALARYDRAHDRLWATGVAAPGLLDRADLLVSVRLLPEAEAAVRAAIDACADGHLDSMFGKAHLTLARILLAAGNAAESRTAAATARRTFVKQGRPVWSARARVAELAAVVALGRATRGTLRELRAAAGRLLEAGWLQPGWEGLLDAAQLAVELREPYTARELLSEAAPAAKLGPPQLRVRWWHIRARLELASGSVPDAVRAATAGLRQADAYRASLGATELRVRGSAETAALAGLRLRLALDHHGPSAALTWAQRCRSAALTLPPARPSTDPVVARHLTELRRIGGELAAAPTGPQRTNRLLRRQRFLEAEIRRRTWRTPGTSSTAASSQELPLADLTSALGERVLVELLDLDGLLHALVVRGRRVTHRVVGKIEEVAAELESLRFALRSQVLGQGGTAAERLSRQVLLLDRLLLDPLADLIGTGPIVLVPTGALHALPWTMLPRLRGRSIAVAPSAAIWWRAVAKPAADGALVLVGAPSAAQAADEVREIAFDRPGATVLAGEQARVAPALAALDGAAIGHIASHGEFRVDNPLFSFLMLADGQLTVYDLTALRRPPALLVLSGCDTGLAAVHPGDELMGLVAALLNMGTSTVIASTGPVDDGATRVLMRAFYGHLAAGHGPASALALAQSEAAPADRPSTDSFVCFGAG
;
A
#
# COMPACT_ATOMS: atom_id res chain seq x y z
N MET A 1 -23.86 -5.38 -57.89
CA MET A 1 -22.46 -4.92 -57.75
C MET A 1 -22.43 -3.41 -57.94
N THR A 2 -22.58 -2.64 -56.86
CA THR A 2 -22.38 -1.18 -56.88
C THR A 2 -20.88 -0.91 -56.86
N ALA A 3 -20.37 -0.23 -57.90
CA ALA A 3 -18.96 0.12 -58.02
C ALA A 3 -18.48 0.85 -56.75
N ALA A 4 -17.35 0.40 -56.19
CA ALA A 4 -16.73 1.09 -55.07
C ALA A 4 -16.38 2.53 -55.51
N PRO A 5 -16.69 3.57 -54.70
CA PRO A 5 -16.41 4.95 -55.08
C PRO A 5 -14.91 5.15 -55.25
N VAL A 6 -14.51 5.81 -56.36
CA VAL A 6 -13.12 6.24 -56.59
C VAL A 6 -12.75 7.21 -55.47
N LEU A 7 -11.83 6.80 -54.59
CA LEU A 7 -11.34 7.62 -53.49
C LEU A 7 -10.51 8.78 -54.06
N THR A 8 -10.70 9.99 -53.54
CA THR A 8 -9.82 11.12 -53.88
C THR A 8 -8.41 10.85 -53.32
N PRO A 9 -7.34 11.45 -53.90
CA PRO A 9 -5.98 11.31 -53.37
C PRO A 9 -5.87 11.69 -51.88
N ALA A 10 -6.61 12.72 -51.46
CA ALA A 10 -6.69 13.14 -50.07
C ALA A 10 -7.44 12.13 -49.18
N ASP A 11 -8.51 11.49 -49.69
CA ASP A 11 -9.22 10.43 -48.96
C ASP A 11 -8.37 9.16 -48.83
N ASP A 12 -7.60 8.77 -49.86
CA ASP A 12 -6.63 7.67 -49.79
C ASP A 12 -5.52 7.97 -48.76
N LEU A 13 -4.96 9.18 -48.82
CA LEU A 13 -3.96 9.64 -47.85
C LEU A 13 -4.51 9.60 -46.42
N ALA A 14 -5.76 10.03 -46.21
CA ALA A 14 -6.41 9.99 -44.91
C ALA A 14 -6.63 8.54 -44.41
N GLN A 15 -7.04 7.62 -45.30
CA GLN A 15 -7.20 6.20 -44.98
C GLN A 15 -5.86 5.54 -44.61
N ARG A 16 -4.75 5.98 -45.21
CA ARG A 16 -3.41 5.47 -44.92
C ARG A 16 -2.81 6.05 -43.63
N LEU A 17 -2.89 7.36 -43.42
CA LEU A 17 -2.20 8.02 -42.30
C LEU A 17 -2.93 7.90 -40.96
N LEU A 18 -4.26 8.07 -40.93
CA LEU A 18 -5.00 8.18 -39.68
C LEU A 18 -4.98 6.91 -38.81
N PRO A 19 -5.03 5.68 -39.35
CA PRO A 19 -4.84 4.47 -38.56
C PRO A 19 -3.44 4.38 -37.95
N ILE A 20 -2.40 4.83 -38.67
CA ILE A 20 -1.00 4.80 -38.19
C ILE A 20 -0.83 5.74 -37.01
N VAL A 21 -1.51 6.89 -36.97
CA VAL A 21 -1.46 7.81 -35.81
C VAL A 21 -1.79 7.10 -34.49
N MET A 22 -2.70 6.12 -34.53
CA MET A 22 -3.11 5.36 -33.36
C MET A 22 -2.16 4.20 -33.03
N ALA A 23 -1.50 3.64 -34.04
CA ALA A 23 -0.59 2.50 -33.88
C ALA A 23 0.84 2.94 -33.51
N ASP A 24 1.36 3.93 -34.24
CA ASP A 24 2.71 4.48 -34.13
C ASP A 24 2.71 5.98 -34.48
N PRO A 25 2.55 6.85 -33.47
CA PRO A 25 2.52 8.30 -33.67
C PRO A 25 3.80 8.88 -34.28
N MET A 26 4.96 8.25 -34.05
CA MET A 26 6.24 8.73 -34.58
C MET A 26 6.36 8.43 -36.06
N LYS A 27 6.01 7.21 -36.47
CA LYS A 27 5.91 6.84 -37.89
C LYS A 27 4.85 7.67 -38.60
N ALA A 28 3.69 7.88 -37.98
CA ALA A 28 2.64 8.73 -38.53
C ALA A 28 3.12 10.16 -38.76
N LYS A 29 3.87 10.73 -37.80
CA LYS A 29 4.49 12.05 -37.95
C LYS A 29 5.42 12.10 -39.16
N ALA A 30 6.35 11.15 -39.28
CA ALA A 30 7.31 11.14 -40.38
C ALA A 30 6.61 11.04 -41.76
N LEU A 31 5.60 10.18 -41.88
CA LEU A 31 4.81 10.02 -43.10
C LEU A 31 3.97 11.26 -43.41
N ALA A 32 3.35 11.87 -42.41
CA ALA A 32 2.54 13.07 -42.58
C ALA A 32 3.41 14.31 -42.88
N ASP A 33 4.63 14.40 -42.33
CA ASP A 33 5.62 15.44 -42.66
C ASP A 33 6.04 15.32 -44.13
N ALA A 34 6.22 14.10 -44.66
CA ALA A 34 6.49 13.85 -46.07
C ALA A 34 5.31 14.24 -46.97
N ALA A 35 4.11 13.73 -46.64
CA ALA A 35 2.89 14.05 -47.37
C ALA A 35 2.57 15.56 -47.39
N LEU A 36 2.88 16.28 -46.31
CA LEU A 36 2.74 17.73 -46.26
C LEU A 36 3.69 18.44 -47.23
N ARG A 37 4.94 17.98 -47.36
CA ARG A 37 5.89 18.54 -48.32
C ARG A 37 5.44 18.30 -49.75
N ASP A 38 4.99 17.08 -50.05
CA ASP A 38 4.50 16.72 -51.39
C ASP A 38 3.25 17.52 -51.74
N ALA A 39 2.25 17.59 -50.86
CA ALA A 39 1.02 18.36 -51.08
C ALA A 39 1.28 19.85 -51.33
N ARG A 40 2.26 20.45 -50.63
CA ARG A 40 2.66 21.85 -50.85
C ARG A 40 3.38 22.06 -52.18
N ARG A 41 4.26 21.13 -52.56
CA ARG A 41 4.94 21.16 -53.86
C ARG A 41 3.93 21.06 -54.99
N ASP A 42 2.96 20.17 -54.85
CA ASP A 42 1.97 19.84 -55.87
C ASP A 42 0.74 20.77 -55.82
N SER A 43 0.73 21.76 -54.92
CA SER A 43 -0.35 22.71 -54.69
C SER A 43 -1.72 22.06 -54.45
N ASP A 44 -1.75 20.94 -53.73
CA ASP A 44 -2.96 20.21 -53.36
C ASP A 44 -3.44 20.59 -51.95
N PRO A 45 -4.43 21.51 -51.82
CA PRO A 45 -4.92 21.96 -50.53
C PRO A 45 -5.68 20.87 -49.75
N ALA A 46 -6.21 19.84 -50.42
CA ALA A 46 -6.93 18.76 -49.74
C ALA A 46 -5.95 17.82 -49.04
N SER A 47 -4.90 17.39 -49.75
CA SER A 47 -3.82 16.59 -49.15
C SER A 47 -3.03 17.37 -48.09
N GLU A 48 -2.81 18.67 -48.29
CA GLU A 48 -2.19 19.53 -47.27
C GLU A 48 -3.04 19.56 -45.98
N ALA A 49 -4.35 19.76 -46.10
CA ALA A 49 -5.25 19.78 -44.94
C ALA A 49 -5.25 18.43 -44.19
N VAL A 50 -5.24 17.30 -44.92
CA VAL A 50 -5.18 15.95 -44.35
C VAL A 50 -3.84 15.70 -43.64
N ALA A 51 -2.72 16.05 -44.26
CA ALA A 51 -1.39 15.88 -43.68
C ALA A 51 -1.23 16.72 -42.39
N LEU A 52 -1.67 17.99 -42.40
CA LEU A 52 -1.67 18.85 -41.20
C LEU A 52 -2.54 18.28 -40.08
N ARG A 53 -3.70 17.71 -40.42
CA ARG A 53 -4.57 17.05 -39.44
C ARG A 53 -3.92 15.80 -38.84
N ALA A 54 -3.29 14.96 -39.67
CA ALA A 54 -2.57 13.78 -39.20
C ALA A 54 -1.40 14.17 -38.28
N LEU A 55 -0.64 15.21 -38.61
CA LEU A 55 0.41 15.76 -37.75
C LEU A 55 -0.16 16.27 -36.42
N GLY A 56 -1.29 16.97 -36.45
CA GLY A 56 -1.96 17.45 -35.24
C GLY A 56 -2.39 16.30 -34.31
N LEU A 57 -2.96 15.23 -34.87
CA LEU A 57 -3.34 14.04 -34.11
C LEU A 57 -2.12 13.26 -33.59
N ALA A 58 -1.03 13.20 -34.36
CA ALA A 58 0.24 12.61 -33.91
C ALA A 58 0.91 13.43 -32.79
N ALA A 59 0.84 14.76 -32.84
CA ALA A 59 1.29 15.64 -31.76
C ALA A 59 0.47 15.40 -30.48
N ARG A 60 -0.86 15.30 -30.61
CA ARG A 60 -1.76 14.95 -29.50
C ARG A 60 -1.42 13.61 -28.87
N ALA A 61 -1.20 12.57 -29.69
CA ALA A 61 -0.86 11.23 -29.20
C ALA A 61 0.46 11.19 -28.42
N ARG A 62 1.34 12.17 -28.63
CA ARG A 62 2.59 12.38 -27.88
C ARG A 62 2.43 13.44 -26.77
N HIS A 63 1.20 13.77 -26.38
CA HIS A 63 0.86 14.74 -25.34
C HIS A 63 1.34 16.19 -25.58
N ASP A 64 1.51 16.61 -26.82
CA ASP A 64 1.81 18.00 -27.15
C ASP A 64 0.52 18.70 -27.64
N ALA A 65 -0.30 19.12 -26.67
CA ALA A 65 -1.61 19.72 -26.96
C ALA A 65 -1.48 21.10 -27.61
N ALA A 66 -0.46 21.88 -27.25
CA ALA A 66 -0.18 23.19 -27.84
C ALA A 66 0.13 23.06 -29.35
N ARG A 67 1.09 22.19 -29.70
CA ARG A 67 1.46 21.96 -31.10
C ARG A 67 0.32 21.33 -31.90
N ALA A 68 -0.43 20.41 -31.29
CA ALA A 68 -1.60 19.83 -31.92
C ALA A 68 -2.64 20.92 -32.29
N ALA A 69 -2.88 21.89 -31.41
CA ALA A 69 -3.82 22.98 -31.66
C ALA A 69 -3.34 23.91 -32.77
N GLU A 70 -2.03 24.19 -32.88
CA GLU A 70 -1.47 24.95 -34.00
C GLU A 70 -1.67 24.26 -35.34
N LEU A 71 -1.28 22.98 -35.43
CA LEU A 71 -1.37 22.19 -36.66
C LEU A 71 -2.82 22.03 -37.13
N LEU A 72 -3.75 21.83 -36.20
CA LEU A 72 -5.17 21.71 -36.54
C LEU A 72 -5.80 23.06 -36.93
N ARG A 73 -5.38 24.18 -36.32
CA ARG A 73 -5.77 25.51 -36.79
C ARG A 73 -5.27 25.78 -38.21
N ALA A 74 -4.05 25.37 -38.54
CA ALA A 74 -3.52 25.46 -39.89
C ALA A 74 -4.32 24.60 -40.88
N SER A 75 -4.63 23.35 -40.52
CA SER A 75 -5.49 22.47 -41.33
C SER A 75 -6.87 23.09 -41.61
N ILE A 76 -7.51 23.66 -40.58
CA ILE A 76 -8.80 24.38 -40.71
C ILE A 76 -8.66 25.59 -41.65
N ALA A 77 -7.57 26.37 -41.53
CA ALA A 77 -7.35 27.56 -42.34
C ALA A 77 -7.16 27.22 -43.82
N VAL A 78 -6.36 26.20 -44.14
CA VAL A 78 -6.15 25.71 -45.51
C VAL A 78 -7.47 25.23 -46.10
N ALA A 79 -8.19 24.36 -45.40
CA ALA A 79 -9.46 23.83 -45.88
C ALA A 79 -10.51 24.93 -46.11
N ARG A 80 -10.59 25.92 -45.22
CA ARG A 80 -11.51 27.05 -45.36
C ARG A 80 -11.16 27.93 -46.56
N LYS A 81 -9.88 28.30 -46.72
CA LYS A 81 -9.43 29.16 -47.83
C LYS A 81 -9.73 28.53 -49.19
N SER A 82 -9.68 27.20 -49.27
CA SER A 82 -9.93 26.43 -50.49
C SER A 82 -11.35 25.89 -50.62
N GLY A 83 -12.31 26.31 -49.77
CA GLY A 83 -13.71 25.90 -49.86
C GLY A 83 -13.99 24.41 -49.54
N LEU A 84 -13.04 23.70 -48.92
CA LEU A 84 -13.10 22.27 -48.62
C LEU A 84 -13.91 21.99 -47.34
N ARG A 85 -15.24 22.18 -47.39
CA ARG A 85 -16.13 22.11 -46.21
C ARG A 85 -15.99 20.83 -45.37
N VAL A 86 -15.88 19.67 -46.03
CA VAL A 86 -15.79 18.38 -45.31
C VAL A 86 -14.44 18.23 -44.59
N HIS A 87 -13.33 18.59 -45.25
CA HIS A 87 -12.01 18.57 -44.64
C HIS A 87 -11.90 19.58 -43.49
N GLU A 88 -12.50 20.77 -43.65
CA GLU A 88 -12.60 21.76 -42.56
C GLU A 88 -13.33 21.15 -41.35
N ALA A 89 -14.48 20.51 -41.58
CA ALA A 89 -15.27 19.89 -40.52
C ALA A 89 -14.52 18.74 -39.81
N GLU A 90 -13.77 17.91 -40.53
CA GLU A 90 -12.95 16.85 -39.92
C GLU A 90 -11.77 17.39 -39.11
N ALA A 91 -11.14 18.47 -39.57
CA ALA A 91 -10.10 19.17 -38.84
C ALA A 91 -10.66 19.83 -37.57
N ARG A 92 -11.84 20.46 -37.63
CA ARG A 92 -12.56 21.01 -36.47
C ARG A 92 -12.94 19.95 -35.46
N MET A 93 -13.45 18.80 -35.92
CA MET A 93 -13.73 17.65 -35.07
C MET A 93 -12.48 17.26 -34.27
N SER A 94 -11.34 17.14 -34.93
CA SER A 94 -10.07 16.79 -34.30
C SER A 94 -9.59 17.89 -33.34
N HIS A 95 -9.76 19.16 -33.71
CA HIS A 95 -9.38 20.33 -32.91
C HIS A 95 -10.21 20.44 -31.62
N ALA A 96 -11.49 20.05 -31.66
CA ALA A 96 -12.35 20.04 -30.48
C ALA A 96 -11.77 19.18 -29.35
N LEU A 97 -11.22 18.00 -29.66
CA LEU A 97 -10.55 17.17 -28.64
C LEU A 97 -9.33 17.87 -28.02
N ILE A 98 -8.55 18.59 -28.83
CA ILE A 98 -7.38 19.34 -28.33
C ILE A 98 -7.80 20.51 -27.44
N LEU A 99 -8.86 21.22 -27.82
CA LEU A 99 -9.40 22.29 -26.98
C LEU A 99 -9.86 21.76 -25.63
N ASP A 100 -10.47 20.57 -25.57
CA ASP A 100 -10.81 19.93 -24.31
C ASP A 100 -9.56 19.54 -23.50
N ASP A 101 -8.53 18.96 -24.16
CA ASP A 101 -7.25 18.60 -23.51
C ASP A 101 -6.55 19.85 -22.93
N LEU A 102 -6.64 21.02 -23.61
CA LEU A 102 -6.21 22.36 -23.19
C LEU A 102 -7.17 23.05 -22.19
N GLY A 103 -8.12 22.33 -21.61
CA GLY A 103 -9.02 22.89 -20.58
C GLY A 103 -10.04 23.91 -21.11
N LYS A 104 -10.37 23.90 -22.40
CA LYS A 104 -11.36 24.78 -23.04
C LYS A 104 -12.58 24.00 -23.55
N PRO A 105 -13.28 23.22 -22.72
CA PRO A 105 -14.32 22.30 -23.18
C PRO A 105 -15.55 23.01 -23.78
N THR A 106 -15.89 24.24 -23.34
CA THR A 106 -16.97 25.02 -23.98
C THR A 106 -16.61 25.40 -25.42
N ALA A 107 -15.34 25.73 -25.68
CA ALA A 107 -14.87 25.98 -27.04
C ALA A 107 -14.84 24.67 -27.85
N ALA A 108 -14.44 23.56 -27.23
CA ALA A 108 -14.49 22.23 -27.83
C ALA A 108 -15.91 21.84 -28.29
N LEU A 109 -16.92 22.05 -27.44
CA LEU A 109 -18.33 21.79 -27.79
C LEU A 109 -18.79 22.63 -28.99
N ARG A 110 -18.44 23.92 -29.03
CA ARG A 110 -18.76 24.76 -30.19
C ARG A 110 -18.09 24.28 -31.48
N GLU A 111 -16.84 23.86 -31.41
CA GLU A 111 -16.11 23.35 -32.58
C GLU A 111 -16.63 22.00 -33.08
N ILE A 112 -16.96 21.06 -32.18
CA ILE A 112 -17.53 19.76 -32.58
C ILE A 112 -18.96 19.91 -33.10
N ASP A 113 -19.76 20.84 -32.58
CA ASP A 113 -21.13 21.10 -33.07
C ASP A 113 -21.10 21.71 -34.48
N ARG A 114 -20.16 22.61 -34.78
CA ARG A 114 -19.91 23.11 -36.14
C ARG A 114 -19.51 21.98 -37.10
N ALA A 115 -18.62 21.08 -36.67
CA ALA A 115 -18.24 19.93 -37.47
C ALA A 115 -19.44 19.02 -37.76
N LEU A 116 -20.28 18.75 -36.76
CA LEU A 116 -21.47 17.91 -36.90
C LEU A 116 -22.47 18.47 -37.92
N ALA A 117 -22.60 19.80 -38.03
CA ALA A 117 -23.50 20.44 -39.00
C ALA A 117 -23.19 20.05 -40.46
N GLU A 118 -21.90 19.85 -40.78
CA GLU A 118 -21.43 19.53 -42.14
C GLU A 118 -21.25 18.02 -42.37
N LEU A 119 -20.83 17.26 -41.36
CA LEU A 119 -20.50 15.84 -41.52
C LEU A 119 -21.75 14.95 -41.68
N ARG A 120 -21.65 13.90 -42.50
CA ARG A 120 -22.71 12.90 -42.76
C ARG A 120 -22.17 11.46 -42.62
N GLY A 121 -23.07 10.47 -42.54
CA GLY A 121 -22.72 9.05 -42.48
C GLY A 121 -21.69 8.69 -41.40
N HIS A 122 -20.70 7.86 -41.75
CA HIS A 122 -19.65 7.42 -40.84
C HIS A 122 -18.84 8.59 -40.23
N ARG A 123 -18.55 9.66 -40.99
CA ARG A 123 -17.85 10.84 -40.47
C ARG A 123 -18.64 11.54 -39.36
N ARG A 124 -19.97 11.63 -39.51
CA ARG A 124 -20.85 12.17 -38.46
C ARG A 124 -20.87 11.30 -37.21
N ALA A 125 -20.87 9.97 -37.37
CA ALA A 125 -20.79 9.04 -36.24
C ALA A 125 -19.49 9.22 -35.44
N ARG A 126 -18.35 9.39 -36.14
CA ARG A 126 -17.04 9.71 -35.52
C ARG A 126 -17.09 11.01 -34.71
N ALA A 127 -17.65 12.08 -35.29
CA ALA A 127 -17.81 13.36 -34.59
C ALA A 127 -18.76 13.25 -33.38
N SER A 128 -19.83 12.46 -33.49
CA SER A 128 -20.78 12.22 -32.40
C SER A 128 -20.14 11.46 -31.24
N MET A 129 -19.27 10.48 -31.51
CA MET A 129 -18.48 9.79 -30.49
C MET A 129 -17.52 10.75 -29.77
N GLN A 130 -16.83 11.62 -30.51
CA GLN A 130 -15.93 12.61 -29.89
C GLN A 130 -16.69 13.66 -29.07
N ARG A 131 -17.87 14.09 -29.53
CA ARG A 131 -18.77 14.93 -28.73
C ARG A 131 -19.20 14.23 -27.44
N ALA A 132 -19.49 12.92 -27.51
CA ALA A 132 -19.80 12.12 -26.33
C ALA A 132 -18.65 12.13 -25.32
N LEU A 133 -17.41 11.99 -25.77
CA LEU A 133 -16.22 12.07 -24.92
C LEU A 133 -16.06 13.44 -24.24
N ILE A 134 -16.30 14.54 -24.96
CA ILE A 134 -16.23 15.89 -24.36
C ILE A 134 -17.32 16.06 -23.30
N LEU A 135 -18.55 15.60 -23.58
CA LEU A 135 -19.67 15.64 -22.64
C LEU A 135 -19.42 14.79 -21.39
N ASP A 136 -18.89 13.57 -21.57
CA ASP A 136 -18.47 12.65 -20.51
C ASP A 136 -17.45 13.33 -19.57
N ARG A 137 -16.39 13.91 -20.14
CA ARG A 137 -15.38 14.63 -19.34
C ARG A 137 -15.94 15.87 -18.62
N LEU A 138 -17.02 16.46 -19.11
CA LEU A 138 -17.75 17.56 -18.47
C LEU A 138 -18.74 17.10 -17.36
N GLY A 139 -19.04 15.79 -17.29
CA GLY A 139 -20.01 15.20 -16.36
C GLY A 139 -21.45 15.15 -16.90
N TYR A 140 -21.65 15.33 -18.20
CA TYR A 140 -22.96 15.20 -18.87
C TYR A 140 -23.23 13.74 -19.30
N ASP A 141 -23.12 12.83 -18.34
CA ASP A 141 -23.05 11.38 -18.53
C ASP A 141 -24.26 10.79 -19.28
N ARG A 142 -25.46 11.30 -19.02
CA ARG A 142 -26.69 10.81 -19.69
C ARG A 142 -26.65 11.10 -21.20
N GLN A 143 -26.25 12.31 -21.58
CA GLN A 143 -26.13 12.70 -22.99
C GLN A 143 -25.00 11.95 -23.66
N ALA A 144 -23.84 11.84 -22.99
CA ALA A 144 -22.70 11.07 -23.47
C ALA A 144 -23.06 9.60 -23.73
N MET A 145 -23.74 8.95 -22.78
CA MET A 145 -24.18 7.56 -22.89
C MET A 145 -25.12 7.34 -24.09
N GLY A 146 -26.05 8.28 -24.33
CA GLY A 146 -26.94 8.25 -25.50
C GLY A 146 -26.16 8.28 -26.82
N LEU A 147 -25.16 9.15 -26.90
CA LEU A 147 -24.28 9.27 -28.08
C LEU A 147 -23.35 8.07 -28.26
N TYR A 148 -22.81 7.49 -27.19
CA TYR A 148 -22.01 6.26 -27.29
C TYR A 148 -22.84 5.11 -27.84
N ARG A 149 -24.11 4.95 -27.41
CA ARG A 149 -25.01 3.90 -27.91
C ARG A 149 -25.38 4.10 -29.38
N SER A 150 -25.61 5.32 -29.83
CA SER A 150 -25.90 5.59 -31.25
C SER A 150 -24.67 5.38 -32.13
N ALA A 151 -23.50 5.85 -31.68
CA ALA A 151 -22.23 5.66 -32.37
C ALA A 151 -21.85 4.18 -32.50
N LEU A 152 -22.01 3.38 -31.44
CA LEU A 152 -21.76 1.93 -31.48
C LEU A 152 -22.62 1.21 -32.51
N ARG A 153 -23.91 1.55 -32.60
CA ARG A 153 -24.79 0.98 -33.64
C ARG A 153 -24.29 1.34 -35.03
N ALA A 154 -23.92 2.61 -35.26
CA ALA A 154 -23.42 3.07 -36.55
C ALA A 154 -22.10 2.38 -36.96
N PHE A 155 -21.15 2.20 -36.03
CA PHE A 155 -19.88 1.53 -36.31
C PHE A 155 -20.05 0.03 -36.58
N ARG A 156 -20.93 -0.65 -35.85
CA ARG A 156 -21.27 -2.06 -36.12
C ARG A 156 -21.92 -2.26 -37.48
N THR A 157 -22.86 -1.40 -37.85
CA THR A 157 -23.52 -1.45 -39.16
C THR A 157 -22.55 -1.17 -40.30
N SER A 158 -21.55 -0.31 -40.09
CA SER A 158 -20.55 0.03 -41.11
C SER A 158 -19.30 -0.86 -41.11
N GLY A 159 -19.13 -1.74 -40.12
CA GLY A 159 -17.92 -2.56 -39.95
C GLY A 159 -16.67 -1.77 -39.53
N ASP A 160 -16.83 -0.56 -38.95
CA ASP A 160 -15.69 0.26 -38.50
C ASP A 160 -15.21 -0.19 -37.10
N GLU A 161 -14.46 -1.29 -37.09
CA GLU A 161 -14.02 -1.96 -35.85
C GLU A 161 -13.10 -1.10 -34.97
N VAL A 162 -12.32 -0.18 -35.58
CA VAL A 162 -11.44 0.73 -34.85
C VAL A 162 -12.26 1.70 -34.01
N TRP A 163 -13.31 2.28 -34.60
CA TRP A 163 -14.18 3.22 -33.89
C TRP A 163 -15.17 2.52 -32.97
N GLU A 164 -15.55 1.27 -33.26
CA GLU A 164 -16.25 0.41 -32.30
C GLU A 164 -15.40 0.22 -31.03
N ALA A 165 -14.17 -0.26 -31.16
CA ALA A 165 -13.26 -0.49 -30.03
C ALA A 165 -13.03 0.78 -29.20
N ARG A 166 -12.87 1.93 -29.87
CA ARG A 166 -12.71 3.24 -29.21
C ARG A 166 -13.97 3.66 -28.45
N THR A 167 -15.14 3.41 -29.01
CA THR A 167 -16.41 3.75 -28.35
C THR A 167 -16.66 2.86 -27.15
N LEU A 168 -16.38 1.56 -27.27
CA LEU A 168 -16.42 0.62 -26.15
C LEU A 168 -15.45 1.04 -25.04
N THR A 169 -14.23 1.44 -25.39
CA THR A 169 -13.23 1.91 -24.41
C THR A 169 -13.76 3.08 -23.58
N ASN A 170 -14.26 4.13 -24.25
CA ASN A 170 -14.75 5.34 -23.58
C ASN A 170 -16.02 5.06 -22.76
N ARG A 171 -16.97 4.29 -23.30
CA ARG A 171 -18.19 3.91 -22.59
C ARG A 171 -17.88 3.02 -21.37
N GLY A 172 -16.89 2.14 -21.48
CA GLY A 172 -16.40 1.31 -20.39
C GLY A 172 -15.83 2.16 -19.24
N VAL A 173 -15.02 3.17 -19.55
CA VAL A 173 -14.50 4.13 -18.54
C VAL A 173 -15.65 4.88 -17.85
N LEU A 174 -16.63 5.38 -18.61
CA LEU A 174 -17.83 6.03 -18.06
C LEU A 174 -18.63 5.07 -17.16
N HIS A 175 -18.78 3.80 -17.53
CA HIS A 175 -19.37 2.80 -16.66
C HIS A 175 -18.58 2.61 -15.36
N GLY A 176 -17.25 2.65 -15.42
CA GLY A 176 -16.38 2.59 -14.25
C GLY A 176 -16.61 3.75 -13.27
N TYR A 177 -16.63 4.99 -13.75
CA TYR A 177 -16.93 6.17 -12.90
C TYR A 177 -18.31 6.12 -12.24
N ARG A 178 -19.27 5.46 -12.89
CA ARG A 178 -20.64 5.27 -12.37
C ARG A 178 -20.81 4.05 -11.47
N GLY A 179 -19.75 3.29 -11.22
CA GLY A 179 -19.80 2.06 -10.41
C GLY A 179 -20.43 0.85 -11.12
N ASN A 180 -20.69 0.92 -12.42
CA ASN A 180 -21.21 -0.19 -13.23
C ASN A 180 -20.06 -1.11 -13.67
N LEU A 181 -19.33 -1.66 -12.71
CA LEU A 181 -18.02 -2.29 -12.93
C LEU A 181 -18.09 -3.50 -13.88
N LYS A 182 -19.16 -4.31 -13.80
CA LYS A 182 -19.36 -5.46 -14.70
C LYS A 182 -19.54 -5.03 -16.16
N GLN A 183 -20.33 -3.99 -16.40
CA GLN A 183 -20.52 -3.45 -17.74
C GLN A 183 -19.24 -2.76 -18.25
N ALA A 184 -18.52 -2.07 -17.37
CA ALA A 184 -17.22 -1.47 -17.69
C ALA A 184 -16.23 -2.53 -18.18
N GLU A 185 -16.09 -3.62 -17.42
CA GLU A 185 -15.21 -4.74 -17.79
C GLU A 185 -15.64 -5.41 -19.10
N THR A 186 -16.95 -5.60 -19.31
CA THR A 186 -17.49 -6.19 -20.56
C THR A 186 -17.09 -5.36 -21.77
N ASP A 187 -17.30 -4.04 -21.72
CA ASP A 187 -16.95 -3.13 -22.82
C ASP A 187 -15.44 -3.09 -23.06
N LEU A 188 -14.65 -3.01 -22.00
CA LEU A 188 -13.19 -2.95 -22.10
C LEU A 188 -12.60 -4.26 -22.65
N ARG A 189 -13.09 -5.42 -22.23
CA ARG A 189 -12.62 -6.70 -22.79
C ARG A 189 -12.98 -6.87 -24.27
N ALA A 190 -14.17 -6.42 -24.67
CA ALA A 190 -14.56 -6.39 -26.08
C ALA A 190 -13.64 -5.45 -26.89
N ALA A 191 -13.35 -4.25 -26.38
CA ALA A 191 -12.40 -3.33 -27.00
C ALA A 191 -10.98 -3.92 -27.09
N GLN A 192 -10.50 -4.59 -26.05
CA GLN A 192 -9.18 -5.23 -26.04
C GLN A 192 -9.07 -6.32 -27.11
N THR A 193 -10.12 -7.12 -27.27
CA THR A 193 -10.18 -8.18 -28.30
C THR A 193 -10.08 -7.59 -29.70
N LEU A 194 -10.82 -6.51 -29.97
CA LEU A 194 -10.77 -5.80 -31.24
C LEU A 194 -9.37 -5.21 -31.50
N TYR A 195 -8.79 -4.50 -30.54
CA TYR A 195 -7.46 -3.90 -30.73
C TYR A 195 -6.36 -4.95 -30.92
N ASN A 196 -6.42 -6.07 -30.22
CA ASN A 196 -5.46 -7.17 -30.40
C ASN A 196 -5.56 -7.76 -31.82
N ARG A 197 -6.79 -8.01 -32.31
CA ARG A 197 -7.01 -8.51 -33.67
C ARG A 197 -6.55 -7.52 -34.75
N LEU A 198 -6.71 -6.23 -34.49
CA LEU A 198 -6.27 -5.15 -35.38
C LEU A 198 -4.77 -4.82 -35.28
N GLY A 199 -4.00 -5.54 -34.44
CA GLY A 199 -2.57 -5.28 -34.23
C GLY A 199 -2.24 -3.95 -33.54
N MET A 200 -3.22 -3.33 -32.86
CA MET A 200 -3.08 -2.00 -32.23
C MET A 200 -2.58 -2.11 -30.78
N ALA A 201 -1.31 -2.49 -30.60
CA ALA A 201 -0.72 -2.81 -29.30
C ALA A 201 -0.80 -1.66 -28.27
N THR A 202 -0.59 -0.40 -28.69
CA THR A 202 -0.68 0.78 -27.82
C THR A 202 -2.11 1.00 -27.31
N ALA A 203 -3.11 0.87 -28.17
CA ALA A 203 -4.51 0.99 -27.79
C ALA A 203 -4.94 -0.16 -26.86
N ALA A 204 -4.47 -1.39 -27.12
CA ALA A 204 -4.69 -2.51 -26.21
C ALA A 204 -4.07 -2.30 -24.82
N ALA A 205 -2.91 -1.64 -24.74
CA ALA A 205 -2.28 -1.24 -23.47
C ALA A 205 -3.08 -0.15 -22.72
N GLN A 206 -3.69 0.80 -23.44
CA GLN A 206 -4.62 1.77 -22.82
C GLN A 206 -5.86 1.09 -22.25
N VAL A 207 -6.39 0.08 -22.94
CA VAL A 207 -7.50 -0.73 -22.41
C VAL A 207 -7.07 -1.55 -21.20
N GLU A 208 -5.85 -2.09 -21.21
CA GLU A 208 -5.26 -2.78 -20.05
C GLU A 208 -5.18 -1.86 -18.82
N HIS A 209 -4.74 -0.61 -19.02
CA HIS A 209 -4.77 0.43 -17.99
C HIS A 209 -6.18 0.68 -17.45
N ASN A 210 -7.17 0.84 -18.35
CA ASN A 210 -8.56 1.09 -17.96
C ASN A 210 -9.19 -0.10 -17.22
N LEU A 211 -8.81 -1.34 -17.53
CA LEU A 211 -9.19 -2.51 -16.73
C LEU A 211 -8.58 -2.45 -15.32
N GLY A 212 -7.35 -1.92 -15.20
CA GLY A 212 -6.75 -1.60 -13.90
C GLY A 212 -7.55 -0.55 -13.12
N PHE A 213 -8.03 0.50 -13.78
CA PHE A 213 -8.95 1.48 -13.19
C PHE A 213 -10.25 0.83 -12.69
N VAL A 214 -10.88 -0.05 -13.47
CA VAL A 214 -12.09 -0.77 -13.04
C VAL A 214 -11.82 -1.66 -11.82
N ALA A 215 -10.69 -2.37 -11.79
CA ALA A 215 -10.28 -3.17 -10.64
C ALA A 215 -10.03 -2.30 -9.39
N ALA A 216 -9.41 -1.12 -9.57
CA ALA A 216 -9.20 -0.15 -8.49
C ALA A 216 -10.54 0.36 -7.92
N GLN A 217 -11.52 0.68 -8.78
CA GLN A 217 -12.88 1.04 -8.33
C GLN A 217 -13.59 -0.10 -7.59
N ALA A 218 -13.27 -1.37 -7.92
CA ALA A 218 -13.79 -2.54 -7.19
C ALA A 218 -13.13 -2.74 -5.82
N GLY A 219 -12.00 -2.09 -5.55
CA GLY A 219 -11.13 -2.35 -4.40
C GLY A 219 -10.23 -3.59 -4.56
N ASP A 220 -10.09 -4.13 -5.78
CA ASP A 220 -9.17 -5.22 -6.10
C ASP A 220 -7.77 -4.64 -6.40
N VAL A 221 -7.05 -4.33 -5.32
CA VAL A 221 -5.72 -3.70 -5.38
C VAL A 221 -4.69 -4.55 -6.13
N PRO A 222 -4.54 -5.87 -5.86
CA PRO A 222 -3.54 -6.68 -6.54
C PRO A 222 -3.77 -6.73 -8.06
N THR A 223 -5.02 -6.94 -8.50
CA THR A 223 -5.35 -6.95 -9.93
C THR A 223 -5.11 -5.59 -10.56
N ALA A 224 -5.50 -4.50 -9.90
CA ALA A 224 -5.32 -3.15 -10.42
C ALA A 224 -3.82 -2.81 -10.63
N LEU A 225 -2.97 -3.10 -9.64
CA LEU A 225 -1.52 -2.90 -9.77
C LEU A 225 -0.92 -3.76 -10.89
N ALA A 226 -1.33 -5.03 -11.01
CA ALA A 226 -0.86 -5.92 -12.07
C ALA A 226 -1.27 -5.44 -13.47
N ARG A 227 -2.46 -4.85 -13.62
CA ARG A 227 -2.93 -4.25 -14.88
C ARG A 227 -2.17 -2.97 -15.21
N TYR A 228 -2.01 -2.07 -14.23
CA TYR A 228 -1.22 -0.85 -14.42
C TYR A 228 0.22 -1.15 -14.81
N ASP A 229 0.86 -2.12 -14.16
CA ASP A 229 2.25 -2.47 -14.47
C ASP A 229 2.40 -3.10 -15.87
N ARG A 230 1.43 -3.95 -16.29
CA ARG A 230 1.42 -4.49 -17.67
C ARG A 230 1.21 -3.42 -18.74
N ALA A 231 0.42 -2.39 -18.42
CA ALA A 231 0.21 -1.27 -19.32
C ALA A 231 1.43 -0.31 -19.34
N HIS A 232 2.12 -0.17 -18.20
CA HIS A 232 3.15 0.85 -17.97
C HIS A 232 4.26 0.81 -19.02
N ASP A 233 4.94 -0.32 -19.22
CA ASP A 233 6.12 -0.39 -20.10
C ASP A 233 5.80 0.06 -21.53
N ARG A 234 4.63 -0.33 -22.04
CA ARG A 234 4.19 0.03 -23.39
C ARG A 234 3.76 1.49 -23.49
N LEU A 235 3.05 2.01 -22.48
CA LEU A 235 2.58 3.40 -22.50
C LEU A 235 3.73 4.39 -22.24
N TRP A 236 4.66 4.04 -21.36
CA TRP A 236 5.82 4.87 -21.01
C TRP A 236 6.71 5.13 -22.22
N ALA A 237 6.97 4.10 -23.04
CA ALA A 237 7.75 4.23 -24.27
C ALA A 237 7.12 5.17 -25.32
N THR A 238 5.82 5.48 -25.20
CA THR A 238 5.09 6.35 -26.13
C THR A 238 4.96 7.80 -25.66
N GLY A 239 5.47 8.14 -24.47
CA GLY A 239 5.30 9.46 -23.85
C GLY A 239 3.92 9.68 -23.21
N VAL A 240 3.10 8.64 -23.09
CA VAL A 240 1.72 8.68 -22.56
C VAL A 240 1.71 8.30 -21.08
N ALA A 241 2.16 9.22 -20.20
CA ALA A 241 2.40 8.91 -18.79
C ALA A 241 1.34 9.46 -17.81
N ALA A 242 0.84 10.69 -18.02
CA ALA A 242 0.13 11.42 -16.97
C ALA A 242 -1.17 10.75 -16.46
N PRO A 243 -2.11 10.28 -17.31
CA PRO A 243 -3.34 9.65 -16.82
C PRO A 243 -3.05 8.36 -16.03
N GLY A 244 -2.09 7.57 -16.52
CA GLY A 244 -1.71 6.30 -15.88
C GLY A 244 -1.12 6.49 -14.48
N LEU A 245 -0.28 7.52 -14.34
CA LEU A 245 0.32 7.90 -13.06
C LEU A 245 -0.71 8.37 -12.05
N LEU A 246 -1.73 9.12 -12.48
CA LEU A 246 -2.78 9.63 -11.60
C LEU A 246 -3.69 8.53 -11.05
N ASP A 247 -4.15 7.62 -11.91
CA ASP A 247 -4.99 6.51 -11.46
C ASP A 247 -4.21 5.58 -10.52
N ARG A 248 -2.92 5.36 -10.80
CA ARG A 248 -2.02 4.61 -9.90
C ARG A 248 -1.86 5.34 -8.56
N ALA A 249 -1.61 6.66 -8.58
CA ALA A 249 -1.48 7.44 -7.35
C ALA A 249 -2.75 7.35 -6.49
N ASP A 250 -3.93 7.39 -7.12
CA ASP A 250 -5.21 7.25 -6.41
C ASP A 250 -5.36 5.90 -5.71
N LEU A 251 -4.98 4.82 -6.39
CA LEU A 251 -4.96 3.47 -5.83
C LEU A 251 -3.97 3.37 -4.66
N LEU A 252 -2.75 3.91 -4.80
CA LEU A 252 -1.72 3.87 -3.76
C LEU A 252 -2.13 4.63 -2.49
N VAL A 253 -2.88 5.74 -2.63
CA VAL A 253 -3.50 6.43 -1.49
C VAL A 253 -4.46 5.51 -0.74
N SER A 254 -5.28 4.72 -1.46
CA SER A 254 -6.28 3.82 -0.84
C SER A 254 -5.67 2.72 0.04
N VAL A 255 -4.38 2.42 -0.15
CA VAL A 255 -3.59 1.46 0.65
C VAL A 255 -2.45 2.10 1.42
N ARG A 256 -2.49 3.43 1.61
CA ARG A 256 -1.53 4.19 2.43
C ARG A 256 -0.06 4.03 2.01
N LEU A 257 0.20 3.79 0.72
CA LEU A 257 1.54 3.87 0.11
C LEU A 257 1.81 5.32 -0.32
N LEU A 258 1.87 6.21 0.67
CA LEU A 258 1.89 7.66 0.46
C LEU A 258 3.15 8.17 -0.27
N PRO A 259 4.38 7.71 0.07
CA PRO A 259 5.58 8.13 -0.66
C PRO A 259 5.52 7.76 -2.15
N GLU A 260 5.01 6.57 -2.47
CA GLU A 260 4.87 6.11 -3.86
C GLU A 260 3.75 6.84 -4.59
N ALA A 261 2.64 7.14 -3.90
CA ALA A 261 1.56 7.96 -4.44
C ALA A 261 2.05 9.38 -4.74
N GLU A 262 2.86 9.96 -3.85
CA GLU A 262 3.45 11.29 -4.03
C GLU A 262 4.42 11.33 -5.22
N ALA A 263 5.31 10.34 -5.32
CA ALA A 263 6.21 10.22 -6.47
C ALA A 263 5.42 10.12 -7.80
N ALA A 264 4.35 9.32 -7.82
CA ALA A 264 3.51 9.17 -9.00
C ALA A 264 2.75 10.47 -9.35
N VAL A 265 2.18 11.18 -8.37
CA VAL A 265 1.44 12.43 -8.64
C VAL A 265 2.38 13.56 -9.07
N ARG A 266 3.59 13.65 -8.52
CA ARG A 266 4.59 14.65 -8.94
C ARG A 266 5.01 14.44 -10.38
N ALA A 267 5.35 13.21 -10.74
CA ALA A 267 5.64 12.86 -12.14
C ALA A 267 4.45 13.16 -13.07
N ALA A 268 3.21 12.99 -12.60
CA ALA A 268 2.03 13.37 -13.37
C ALA A 268 1.87 14.89 -13.53
N ILE A 269 2.18 15.69 -12.49
CA ILE A 269 2.15 17.16 -12.54
C ILE A 269 3.18 17.67 -13.55
N ASP A 270 4.41 17.16 -13.49
CA ASP A 270 5.49 17.53 -14.41
C ASP A 270 5.09 17.21 -15.86
N ALA A 271 4.59 15.98 -16.10
CA ALA A 271 4.09 15.59 -17.42
C ALA A 271 2.90 16.44 -17.91
N CYS A 272 2.05 16.95 -17.00
CA CYS A 272 0.97 17.86 -17.37
C CYS A 272 1.50 19.24 -17.78
N ALA A 273 2.53 19.75 -17.08
CA ALA A 273 3.16 21.02 -17.37
C ALA A 273 3.87 20.99 -18.72
N ASP A 274 4.72 19.97 -18.96
CA ASP A 274 5.46 19.81 -20.21
C ASP A 274 4.52 19.63 -21.41
N GLY A 275 3.47 18.82 -21.25
CA GLY A 275 2.51 18.50 -22.31
C GLY A 275 1.37 19.51 -22.53
N HIS A 276 1.30 20.57 -21.72
CA HIS A 276 0.18 21.52 -21.72
C HIS A 276 -1.19 20.84 -21.55
N LEU A 277 -1.27 19.82 -20.69
CA LEU A 277 -2.48 19.02 -20.44
C LEU A 277 -3.34 19.68 -19.35
N ASP A 278 -3.80 20.91 -19.58
CA ASP A 278 -4.55 21.71 -18.59
C ASP A 278 -5.77 20.97 -18.02
N SER A 279 -6.43 20.13 -18.83
CA SER A 279 -7.55 19.29 -18.39
C SER A 279 -7.22 18.30 -17.27
N MET A 280 -5.96 17.91 -17.14
CA MET A 280 -5.47 16.95 -16.14
C MET A 280 -4.84 17.65 -14.93
N PHE A 281 -4.39 18.90 -15.06
CA PHE A 281 -3.81 19.69 -13.98
C PHE A 281 -4.69 19.76 -12.73
N GLY A 282 -6.00 19.98 -12.91
CA GLY A 282 -6.96 19.97 -11.81
C GLY A 282 -7.06 18.61 -11.11
N LYS A 283 -6.99 17.51 -11.87
CA LYS A 283 -7.03 16.15 -11.31
C LYS A 283 -5.76 15.82 -10.53
N ALA A 284 -4.60 16.21 -11.06
CA ALA A 284 -3.32 16.03 -10.39
C ALA A 284 -3.27 16.73 -9.03
N HIS A 285 -3.72 17.99 -8.97
CA HIS A 285 -3.81 18.71 -7.70
C HIS A 285 -4.86 18.14 -6.74
N LEU A 286 -5.96 17.57 -7.26
CA LEU A 286 -6.94 16.89 -6.42
C LEU A 286 -6.37 15.61 -5.80
N THR A 287 -5.63 14.81 -6.58
CA THR A 287 -4.93 13.62 -6.08
C THR A 287 -3.86 14.00 -5.06
N LEU A 288 -3.09 15.07 -5.33
CA LEU A 288 -2.11 15.61 -4.38
C LEU A 288 -2.77 16.04 -3.07
N ALA A 289 -3.93 16.71 -3.12
CA ALA A 289 -4.66 17.08 -1.91
C ALA A 289 -5.05 15.86 -1.07
N ARG A 290 -5.48 14.76 -1.70
CA ARG A 290 -5.81 13.50 -1.01
C ARG A 290 -4.57 12.86 -0.37
N ILE A 291 -3.43 12.85 -1.06
CA ILE A 291 -2.15 12.36 -0.53
C ILE A 291 -1.74 13.17 0.70
N LEU A 292 -1.75 14.50 0.59
CA LEU A 292 -1.39 15.42 1.68
C LEU A 292 -2.32 15.25 2.89
N LEU A 293 -3.63 15.09 2.66
CA LEU A 293 -4.59 14.84 3.73
C LEU A 293 -4.30 13.53 4.45
N ALA A 294 -4.04 12.46 3.69
CA ALA A 294 -3.71 11.15 4.25
C ALA A 294 -2.37 11.13 5.01
N ALA A 295 -1.45 12.04 4.65
CA ALA A 295 -0.18 12.27 5.32
C ALA A 295 -0.29 13.18 6.57
N GLY A 296 -1.46 13.75 6.85
CA GLY A 296 -1.67 14.68 7.98
C GLY A 296 -1.39 16.16 7.65
N ASN A 297 -0.99 16.49 6.42
CA ASN A 297 -0.66 17.84 5.98
C ASN A 297 -1.92 18.60 5.53
N ALA A 298 -2.86 18.82 6.46
CA ALA A 298 -4.18 19.37 6.15
C ALA A 298 -4.16 20.79 5.53
N ALA A 299 -3.20 21.63 5.93
CA ALA A 299 -3.08 22.99 5.38
C ALA A 299 -2.68 22.99 3.89
N GLU A 300 -1.70 22.18 3.52
CA GLU A 300 -1.24 22.02 2.14
C GLU A 300 -2.30 21.29 1.30
N SER A 301 -2.96 20.28 1.87
CA SER A 301 -4.10 19.60 1.27
C SER A 301 -5.21 20.58 0.86
N ARG A 302 -5.60 21.50 1.76
CA ARG A 302 -6.58 22.54 1.47
C ARG A 302 -6.16 23.43 0.29
N THR A 303 -4.89 23.85 0.26
CA THR A 303 -4.35 24.67 -0.83
C THR A 303 -4.39 23.94 -2.16
N ALA A 304 -3.95 22.68 -2.19
CA ALA A 304 -4.01 21.85 -3.40
C ALA A 304 -5.45 21.62 -3.88
N ALA A 305 -6.39 21.33 -2.97
CA ALA A 305 -7.81 21.16 -3.30
C ALA A 305 -8.45 22.46 -3.83
N ALA A 306 -8.12 23.60 -3.24
CA ALA A 306 -8.59 24.91 -3.71
C ALA A 306 -8.04 25.24 -5.11
N THR A 307 -6.79 24.89 -5.40
CA THR A 307 -6.21 25.00 -6.75
C THR A 307 -6.93 24.11 -7.75
N ALA A 308 -7.16 22.84 -7.41
CA ALA A 308 -7.95 21.92 -8.24
C ALA A 308 -9.36 22.49 -8.52
N ARG A 309 -10.06 22.97 -7.49
CA ARG A 309 -11.40 23.56 -7.63
C ARG A 309 -11.41 24.78 -8.53
N ARG A 310 -10.49 25.74 -8.34
CA ARG A 310 -10.38 26.95 -9.20
C ARG A 310 -10.14 26.56 -10.66
N THR A 311 -9.28 25.58 -10.91
CA THR A 311 -9.03 25.03 -12.25
C THR A 311 -10.31 24.46 -12.84
N PHE A 312 -11.04 23.59 -12.13
CA PHE A 312 -12.28 23.01 -12.65
C PHE A 312 -13.40 24.04 -12.89
N VAL A 313 -13.51 25.06 -12.05
CA VAL A 313 -14.45 26.18 -12.26
C VAL A 313 -14.09 26.93 -13.53
N LYS A 314 -12.82 27.31 -13.72
CA LYS A 314 -12.34 28.00 -14.94
C LYS A 314 -12.61 27.17 -16.21
N GLN A 315 -12.52 25.85 -16.10
CA GLN A 315 -12.78 24.91 -17.19
C GLN A 315 -14.26 24.58 -17.38
N GLY A 316 -15.18 25.08 -16.55
CA GLY A 316 -16.60 24.74 -16.65
C GLY A 316 -16.92 23.27 -16.36
N ARG A 317 -16.19 22.63 -15.44
CA ARG A 317 -16.37 21.22 -15.03
C ARG A 317 -17.04 21.13 -13.64
N PRO A 318 -18.38 21.23 -13.55
CA PRO A 318 -19.07 21.37 -12.26
C PRO A 318 -18.95 20.14 -11.35
N VAL A 319 -19.01 18.92 -11.92
CA VAL A 319 -18.91 17.67 -11.15
C VAL A 319 -17.52 17.52 -10.51
N TRP A 320 -16.46 17.80 -11.28
CA TRP A 320 -15.09 17.82 -10.76
C TRP A 320 -14.85 18.93 -9.73
N SER A 321 -15.46 20.11 -9.93
CA SER A 321 -15.43 21.19 -8.95
C SER A 321 -16.10 20.79 -7.64
N ALA A 322 -17.22 20.07 -7.68
CA ALA A 322 -17.87 19.51 -6.50
C ALA A 322 -16.97 18.49 -5.78
N ARG A 323 -16.29 17.60 -6.52
CA ARG A 323 -15.33 16.65 -5.95
C ARG A 323 -14.15 17.35 -5.27
N ALA A 324 -13.59 18.39 -5.91
CA ALA A 324 -12.54 19.19 -5.30
C ALA A 324 -13.03 19.97 -4.07
N ARG A 325 -14.30 20.38 -4.05
CA ARG A 325 -14.90 21.02 -2.87
C ARG A 325 -15.02 20.07 -1.69
N VAL A 326 -15.40 18.80 -1.91
CA VAL A 326 -15.41 17.78 -0.84
C VAL A 326 -14.01 17.64 -0.23
N ALA A 327 -12.96 17.50 -1.06
CA ALA A 327 -11.59 17.39 -0.57
C ALA A 327 -11.12 18.64 0.20
N GLU A 328 -11.47 19.85 -0.29
CA GLU A 328 -11.14 21.11 0.40
C GLU A 328 -11.82 21.19 1.77
N LEU A 329 -13.09 20.78 1.87
CA LEU A 329 -13.84 20.78 3.13
C LEU A 329 -13.37 19.70 4.09
N ALA A 330 -12.99 18.52 3.61
CA ALA A 330 -12.36 17.48 4.42
C ALA A 330 -11.05 17.98 5.05
N ALA A 331 -10.26 18.77 4.31
CA ALA A 331 -9.07 19.43 4.85
C ALA A 331 -9.41 20.50 5.92
N VAL A 332 -10.53 21.22 5.77
CA VAL A 332 -11.02 22.17 6.80
C VAL A 332 -11.43 21.44 8.08
N VAL A 333 -12.07 20.27 7.96
CA VAL A 333 -12.40 19.40 9.10
C VAL A 333 -11.13 18.95 9.81
N ALA A 334 -10.13 18.45 9.08
CA ALA A 334 -8.85 18.01 9.64
C ALA A 334 -8.06 19.15 10.32
N LEU A 335 -8.28 20.41 9.94
CA LEU A 335 -7.70 21.58 10.61
C LEU A 335 -8.43 21.99 11.90
N GLY A 336 -9.51 21.30 12.29
CA GLY A 336 -10.33 21.66 13.45
C GLY A 336 -11.11 22.97 13.27
N ARG A 337 -11.33 23.41 12.02
CA ARG A 337 -12.01 24.68 11.69
C ARG A 337 -13.41 24.48 11.12
N ALA A 338 -13.96 23.27 11.26
CA ALA A 338 -15.27 22.95 10.72
C ALA A 338 -16.40 23.61 11.51
N THR A 339 -17.46 23.97 10.80
CA THR A 339 -18.67 24.59 11.36
C THR A 339 -19.91 23.88 10.83
N ARG A 340 -21.09 24.22 11.35
CA ARG A 340 -22.38 23.84 10.73
C ARG A 340 -22.49 24.31 9.27
N GLY A 341 -21.80 25.39 8.89
CA GLY A 341 -21.66 25.80 7.49
C GLY A 341 -20.90 24.76 6.66
N THR A 342 -19.75 24.30 7.17
CA THR A 342 -18.95 23.24 6.55
C THR A 342 -19.77 21.97 6.33
N LEU A 343 -20.58 21.56 7.31
CA LEU A 343 -21.47 20.40 7.21
C LEU A 343 -22.49 20.54 6.05
N ARG A 344 -23.19 21.68 5.98
CA ARG A 344 -24.16 21.95 4.91
C ARG A 344 -23.49 21.93 3.53
N GLU A 345 -22.30 22.51 3.42
CA GLU A 345 -21.56 22.53 2.18
C GLU A 345 -21.05 21.15 1.75
N LEU A 346 -20.61 20.31 2.70
CA LEU A 346 -20.23 18.92 2.43
C LEU A 346 -21.43 18.14 1.86
N ARG A 347 -22.59 18.21 2.52
CA ARG A 347 -23.84 17.56 2.03
C ARG A 347 -24.21 18.04 0.64
N ALA A 348 -24.15 19.35 0.38
CA ALA A 348 -24.47 19.92 -0.93
C ALA A 348 -23.47 19.52 -2.03
N ALA A 349 -22.18 19.46 -1.72
CA ALA A 349 -21.16 18.99 -2.66
C ALA A 349 -21.31 17.50 -2.96
N ALA A 350 -21.56 16.68 -1.94
CA ALA A 350 -21.83 15.25 -2.06
C ALA A 350 -23.10 14.95 -2.87
N GLY A 351 -24.19 15.68 -2.60
CA GLY A 351 -25.45 15.57 -3.34
C GLY A 351 -25.27 15.80 -4.84
N ARG A 352 -24.52 16.86 -5.23
CA ARG A 352 -24.19 17.13 -6.64
C ARG A 352 -23.42 15.99 -7.32
N LEU A 353 -22.55 15.30 -6.59
CA LEU A 353 -21.83 14.12 -7.12
C LEU A 353 -22.79 12.95 -7.33
N LEU A 354 -23.68 12.69 -6.37
CA LEU A 354 -24.68 11.62 -6.46
C LEU A 354 -25.68 11.87 -7.60
N GLU A 355 -26.17 13.09 -7.75
CA GLU A 355 -27.07 13.51 -8.85
C GLU A 355 -26.41 13.32 -10.23
N ALA A 356 -25.10 13.57 -10.31
CA ALA A 356 -24.29 13.31 -11.50
C ALA A 356 -24.00 11.81 -11.74
N GLY A 357 -24.35 10.93 -10.79
CA GLY A 357 -24.09 9.48 -10.88
C GLY A 357 -22.70 9.05 -10.43
N TRP A 358 -21.93 9.95 -9.78
CA TRP A 358 -20.61 9.68 -9.23
C TRP A 358 -20.76 9.17 -7.79
N LEU A 359 -21.12 7.89 -7.68
CA LEU A 359 -21.58 7.28 -6.43
C LEU A 359 -20.52 7.28 -5.33
N GLN A 360 -19.34 6.70 -5.59
CA GLN A 360 -18.29 6.58 -4.57
C GLN A 360 -17.86 7.94 -4.00
N PRO A 361 -17.52 8.96 -4.80
CA PRO A 361 -17.09 10.26 -4.27
C PRO A 361 -18.23 11.01 -3.56
N GLY A 362 -19.48 10.80 -3.99
CA GLY A 362 -20.67 11.29 -3.29
C GLY A 362 -20.82 10.65 -1.92
N TRP A 363 -20.68 9.33 -1.82
CA TRP A 363 -20.70 8.62 -0.54
C TRP A 363 -19.54 9.01 0.36
N GLU A 364 -18.32 9.19 -0.17
CA GLU A 364 -17.18 9.72 0.58
C GLU A 364 -17.53 11.06 1.23
N GLY A 365 -18.12 12.00 0.48
CA GLY A 365 -18.53 13.30 1.00
C GLY A 365 -19.69 13.23 2.01
N LEU A 366 -20.65 12.32 1.83
CA LEU A 366 -21.71 12.08 2.82
C LEU A 366 -21.16 11.48 4.12
N LEU A 367 -20.16 10.59 4.03
CA LEU A 367 -19.51 10.02 5.21
C LEU A 367 -18.63 11.06 5.92
N ASP A 368 -17.95 11.95 5.20
CA ASP A 368 -17.28 13.12 5.78
C ASP A 368 -18.29 13.99 6.55
N ALA A 369 -19.45 14.26 5.95
CA ALA A 369 -20.52 15.03 6.57
C ALA A 369 -21.09 14.32 7.82
N ALA A 370 -21.37 13.02 7.73
CA ALA A 370 -21.92 12.24 8.83
C ALA A 370 -20.95 12.19 10.03
N GLN A 371 -19.66 11.99 9.75
CA GLN A 371 -18.59 12.03 10.76
C GLN A 371 -18.55 13.41 11.46
N LEU A 372 -18.57 14.50 10.69
CA LEU A 372 -18.60 15.85 11.23
C LEU A 372 -19.88 16.11 12.06
N ALA A 373 -21.04 15.61 11.63
CA ALA A 373 -22.28 15.73 12.39
C ALA A 373 -22.21 15.00 13.74
N VAL A 374 -21.56 13.84 13.81
CA VAL A 374 -21.27 13.16 15.10
C VAL A 374 -20.37 14.03 15.98
N GLU A 375 -19.32 14.64 15.44
CA GLU A 375 -18.41 15.53 16.17
C GLU A 375 -19.10 16.80 16.69
N LEU A 376 -20.01 17.38 15.89
CA LEU A 376 -20.84 18.52 16.25
C LEU A 376 -21.99 18.17 17.20
N ARG A 377 -22.10 16.90 17.64
CA ARG A 377 -23.18 16.38 18.49
C ARG A 377 -24.58 16.57 17.89
N GLU A 378 -24.72 16.35 16.58
CA GLU A 378 -25.98 16.37 15.84
C GLU A 378 -26.37 14.95 15.38
N PRO A 379 -26.78 14.05 16.28
CA PRO A 379 -26.99 12.64 15.97
C PRO A 379 -28.15 12.39 14.99
N TYR A 380 -29.16 13.26 14.97
CA TYR A 380 -30.26 13.16 14.00
C TYR A 380 -29.75 13.42 12.57
N THR A 381 -29.04 14.55 12.37
CA THR A 381 -28.40 14.89 11.09
C THR A 381 -27.42 13.81 10.65
N ALA A 382 -26.59 13.30 11.56
CA ALA A 382 -25.66 12.22 11.28
C ALA A 382 -26.37 10.94 10.81
N ARG A 383 -27.52 10.60 11.43
CA ARG A 383 -28.33 9.43 11.06
C ARG A 383 -28.96 9.59 9.66
N GLU A 384 -29.47 10.78 9.33
CA GLU A 384 -29.96 11.08 7.98
C GLU A 384 -28.86 10.90 6.93
N LEU A 385 -27.71 11.54 7.14
CA LEU A 385 -26.56 11.46 6.21
C LEU A 385 -26.05 10.04 6.02
N LEU A 386 -25.99 9.26 7.10
CA LEU A 386 -25.56 7.87 7.05
C LEU A 386 -26.58 6.97 6.34
N SER A 387 -27.88 7.29 6.46
CA SER A 387 -28.97 6.63 5.73
C SER A 387 -28.87 6.91 4.22
N GLU A 388 -28.63 8.16 3.82
CA GLU A 388 -28.36 8.52 2.42
C GLU A 388 -27.13 7.78 1.87
N ALA A 389 -26.09 7.59 2.71
CA ALA A 389 -24.89 6.83 2.37
C ALA A 389 -25.03 5.30 2.58
N ALA A 390 -26.19 4.77 2.98
CA ALA A 390 -26.36 3.35 3.31
C ALA A 390 -25.94 2.37 2.18
N PRO A 391 -26.14 2.68 0.87
CA PRO A 391 -25.64 1.82 -0.19
C PRO A 391 -24.12 1.60 -0.15
N ALA A 392 -23.34 2.56 0.37
CA ALA A 392 -21.89 2.45 0.50
C ALA A 392 -21.47 1.26 1.39
N ALA A 393 -22.30 0.87 2.36
CA ALA A 393 -22.03 -0.25 3.27
C ALA A 393 -21.99 -1.62 2.56
N LYS A 394 -22.59 -1.73 1.36
CA LYS A 394 -22.66 -2.97 0.58
C LYS A 394 -21.97 -2.85 -0.78
N LEU A 395 -22.24 -1.76 -1.50
CA LEU A 395 -21.78 -1.53 -2.87
C LEU A 395 -20.45 -0.76 -2.94
N GLY A 396 -20.05 -0.09 -1.86
CA GLY A 396 -18.79 0.64 -1.81
C GLY A 396 -17.57 -0.28 -1.80
N PRO A 397 -16.39 0.23 -2.22
CA PRO A 397 -15.14 -0.50 -2.07
C PRO A 397 -14.86 -0.77 -0.57
N PRO A 398 -14.02 -1.76 -0.24
CA PRO A 398 -13.87 -2.26 1.12
C PRO A 398 -13.56 -1.20 2.18
N GLN A 399 -12.70 -0.24 1.86
CA GLN A 399 -12.31 0.86 2.74
C GLN A 399 -13.52 1.76 3.08
N LEU A 400 -14.39 2.01 2.10
CA LEU A 400 -15.59 2.81 2.30
C LEU A 400 -16.63 2.06 3.16
N ARG A 401 -16.70 0.73 3.02
CA ARG A 401 -17.55 -0.12 3.90
C ARG A 401 -17.09 -0.04 5.35
N VAL A 402 -15.79 -0.20 5.60
CA VAL A 402 -15.20 -0.08 6.95
C VAL A 402 -15.50 1.29 7.53
N ARG A 403 -15.31 2.35 6.74
CA ARG A 403 -15.59 3.73 7.16
C ARG A 403 -17.06 3.96 7.51
N TRP A 404 -17.99 3.43 6.72
CA TRP A 404 -19.43 3.50 7.01
C TRP A 404 -19.75 2.86 8.36
N TRP A 405 -19.23 1.65 8.63
CA TRP A 405 -19.45 0.95 9.90
C TRP A 405 -18.81 1.65 11.10
N HIS A 406 -17.65 2.27 10.91
CA HIS A 406 -17.01 3.07 11.95
C HIS A 406 -17.85 4.29 12.34
N ILE A 407 -18.36 5.04 11.36
CA ILE A 407 -19.25 6.18 11.61
C ILE A 407 -20.55 5.71 12.26
N ARG A 408 -21.13 4.58 11.79
CA ARG A 408 -22.31 3.96 12.42
C ARG A 408 -22.07 3.66 13.89
N ALA A 409 -20.94 3.03 14.23
CA ALA A 409 -20.62 2.68 15.61
C ALA A 409 -20.49 3.91 16.51
N ARG A 410 -19.82 4.97 16.02
CA ARG A 410 -19.69 6.24 16.74
C ARG A 410 -21.02 6.95 16.92
N LEU A 411 -21.88 6.94 15.90
CA LEU A 411 -23.22 7.52 15.96
C LEU A 411 -24.09 6.83 17.00
N GLU A 412 -24.10 5.50 17.02
CA GLU A 412 -24.92 4.75 17.98
C GLU A 412 -24.42 4.96 19.41
N LEU A 413 -23.09 5.03 19.61
CA LEU A 413 -22.52 5.39 20.90
C LEU A 413 -22.93 6.81 21.32
N ALA A 414 -22.82 7.79 20.42
CA ALA A 414 -23.25 9.17 20.69
C ALA A 414 -24.76 9.30 20.92
N SER A 415 -25.56 8.34 20.44
CA SER A 415 -27.00 8.26 20.66
C SER A 415 -27.37 7.47 21.92
N GLY A 416 -26.38 6.94 22.67
CA GLY A 416 -26.59 6.17 23.90
C GLY A 416 -26.87 4.67 23.70
N SER A 417 -26.84 4.13 22.48
CA SER A 417 -27.07 2.71 22.20
C SER A 417 -25.77 1.92 22.13
N VAL A 418 -25.26 1.50 23.30
CA VAL A 418 -24.06 0.66 23.42
C VAL A 418 -24.20 -0.67 22.65
N PRO A 419 -25.31 -1.43 22.75
CA PRO A 419 -25.45 -2.69 22.02
C PRO A 419 -25.35 -2.52 20.51
N ASP A 420 -25.89 -1.43 19.97
CA ASP A 420 -25.88 -1.17 18.53
C ASP A 420 -24.50 -0.70 18.07
N ALA A 421 -23.82 0.11 18.88
CA ALA A 421 -22.43 0.51 18.66
C ALA A 421 -21.51 -0.72 18.59
N VAL A 422 -21.68 -1.67 19.52
CA VAL A 422 -20.92 -2.94 19.54
C VAL A 422 -21.19 -3.78 18.29
N ARG A 423 -22.45 -3.92 17.87
CA ARG A 423 -22.80 -4.67 16.64
C ARG A 423 -22.21 -4.00 15.40
N ALA A 424 -22.29 -2.67 15.31
CA ALA A 424 -21.73 -1.91 14.19
C ALA A 424 -20.20 -2.01 14.13
N ALA A 425 -19.51 -1.86 15.26
CA ALA A 425 -18.05 -1.98 15.33
C ALA A 425 -17.59 -3.40 14.94
N THR A 426 -18.28 -4.42 15.44
CA THR A 426 -18.02 -5.83 15.08
C THR A 426 -18.22 -6.08 13.59
N ALA A 427 -19.30 -5.55 12.99
CA ALA A 427 -19.56 -5.70 11.57
C ALA A 427 -18.49 -5.02 10.70
N GLY A 428 -18.02 -3.83 11.10
CA GLY A 428 -16.94 -3.13 10.39
C GLY A 428 -15.59 -3.84 10.49
N LEU A 429 -15.25 -4.42 11.63
CA LEU A 429 -14.02 -5.22 11.78
C LEU A 429 -14.03 -6.45 10.87
N ARG A 430 -15.16 -7.15 10.75
CA ARG A 430 -15.30 -8.26 9.78
C ARG A 430 -15.05 -7.82 8.33
N GLN A 431 -15.47 -6.60 7.97
CA GLN A 431 -15.18 -6.05 6.63
C GLN A 431 -13.69 -5.75 6.45
N ALA A 432 -13.03 -5.23 7.49
CA ALA A 432 -11.59 -4.98 7.49
C ALA A 432 -10.80 -6.28 7.37
N ASP A 433 -11.20 -7.34 8.09
CA ASP A 433 -10.55 -8.66 8.03
C ASP A 433 -10.71 -9.30 6.65
N ALA A 434 -11.91 -9.27 6.07
CA ALA A 434 -12.14 -9.76 4.72
C ALA A 434 -11.31 -9.00 3.67
N TYR A 435 -11.18 -7.69 3.83
CA TYR A 435 -10.33 -6.88 2.95
C TYR A 435 -8.85 -7.24 3.12
N ARG A 436 -8.35 -7.33 4.35
CA ARG A 436 -6.97 -7.71 4.65
C ARG A 436 -6.63 -9.09 4.07
N ALA A 437 -7.54 -10.05 4.21
CA ALA A 437 -7.38 -11.40 3.65
C ALA A 437 -7.30 -11.42 2.11
N SER A 438 -7.91 -10.45 1.43
CA SER A 438 -7.83 -10.32 -0.04
C SER A 438 -6.45 -9.84 -0.54
N LEU A 439 -5.62 -9.30 0.33
CA LEU A 439 -4.28 -8.79 0.00
C LEU A 439 -3.23 -9.87 0.25
N GLY A 440 -2.35 -10.13 -0.72
CA GLY A 440 -1.27 -11.11 -0.55
C GLY A 440 -0.07 -10.50 0.17
N ALA A 441 0.38 -9.33 -0.28
CA ALA A 441 1.58 -8.67 0.25
C ALA A 441 1.40 -8.22 1.71
N THR A 442 2.32 -8.63 2.59
CA THR A 442 2.35 -8.22 4.02
C THR A 442 2.31 -6.71 4.18
N GLU A 443 3.07 -5.98 3.36
CA GLU A 443 3.08 -4.51 3.39
C GLU A 443 1.70 -3.89 3.16
N LEU A 444 0.87 -4.46 2.27
CA LEU A 444 -0.48 -3.98 2.02
C LEU A 444 -1.45 -4.36 3.15
N ARG A 445 -1.25 -5.54 3.78
CA ARG A 445 -2.08 -6.01 4.91
C ARG A 445 -1.89 -5.16 6.17
N VAL A 446 -0.64 -4.83 6.46
CA VAL A 446 -0.22 -4.13 7.67
C VAL A 446 -0.54 -2.62 7.59
N ARG A 447 -0.52 -2.04 6.38
CA ARG A 447 -0.92 -0.64 6.13
C ARG A 447 -2.44 -0.48 6.10
N GLY A 448 -3.12 -1.09 7.06
CA GLY A 448 -4.57 -0.96 7.28
C GLY A 448 -5.00 0.51 7.35
N SER A 449 -6.24 0.78 6.99
CA SER A 449 -6.76 2.15 7.02
C SER A 449 -6.83 2.65 8.48
N ALA A 450 -6.58 3.95 8.74
CA ALA A 450 -6.70 4.50 10.10
C ALA A 450 -8.10 4.28 10.69
N GLU A 451 -9.13 4.18 9.85
CA GLU A 451 -10.49 3.83 10.26
C GLU A 451 -10.57 2.42 10.85
N THR A 452 -9.76 1.46 10.38
CA THR A 452 -9.71 0.11 10.95
C THR A 452 -9.13 0.15 12.36
N ALA A 453 -8.03 0.87 12.56
CA ALA A 453 -7.42 1.04 13.88
C ALA A 453 -8.35 1.80 14.85
N ALA A 454 -9.00 2.86 14.38
CA ALA A 454 -9.98 3.61 15.16
C ALA A 454 -11.19 2.73 15.55
N LEU A 455 -11.66 1.89 14.63
CA LEU A 455 -12.75 0.96 14.90
C LEU A 455 -12.36 -0.13 15.90
N ALA A 456 -11.13 -0.64 15.81
CA ALA A 456 -10.57 -1.59 16.76
C ALA A 456 -10.46 -0.98 18.17
N GLY A 457 -9.92 0.24 18.27
CA GLY A 457 -9.83 0.99 19.54
C GLY A 457 -11.21 1.24 20.15
N LEU A 458 -12.18 1.69 19.35
CA LEU A 458 -13.57 1.85 19.79
C LEU A 458 -14.16 0.53 20.31
N ARG A 459 -13.94 -0.57 19.59
CA ARG A 459 -14.46 -1.89 20.00
C ARG A 459 -13.83 -2.38 21.29
N LEU A 460 -12.53 -2.16 21.48
CA LEU A 460 -11.80 -2.49 22.71
C LEU A 460 -12.32 -1.68 23.89
N ARG A 461 -12.50 -0.36 23.72
CA ARG A 461 -13.05 0.51 24.75
C ARG A 461 -14.44 0.05 25.20
N LEU A 462 -15.33 -0.20 24.25
CA LEU A 462 -16.67 -0.73 24.55
C LEU A 462 -16.62 -2.08 25.30
N ALA A 463 -15.60 -2.91 25.03
CA ALA A 463 -15.43 -4.16 25.76
C ALA A 463 -15.03 -3.93 27.23
N LEU A 464 -14.05 -3.05 27.47
CA LEU A 464 -13.60 -2.70 28.82
C LEU A 464 -14.72 -2.06 29.64
N ASP A 465 -15.43 -1.09 29.07
CA ASP A 465 -16.42 -0.29 29.78
C ASP A 465 -17.70 -1.07 30.11
N HIS A 466 -18.08 -2.04 29.27
CA HIS A 466 -19.42 -2.65 29.34
C HIS A 466 -19.46 -4.18 29.40
N HIS A 467 -18.37 -4.88 29.04
CA HIS A 467 -18.35 -6.35 28.95
C HIS A 467 -17.24 -7.00 29.79
N GLY A 468 -16.38 -6.19 30.42
CA GLY A 468 -15.34 -6.61 31.33
C GLY A 468 -14.04 -7.12 30.68
N PRO A 469 -13.01 -7.42 31.50
CA PRO A 469 -11.65 -7.68 31.02
C PRO A 469 -11.52 -8.89 30.08
N SER A 470 -12.28 -9.96 30.32
CA SER A 470 -12.25 -11.15 29.46
C SER A 470 -12.74 -10.86 28.05
N ALA A 471 -13.77 -10.03 27.90
CA ALA A 471 -14.24 -9.62 26.59
C ALA A 471 -13.20 -8.72 25.90
N ALA A 472 -12.57 -7.81 26.64
CA ALA A 472 -11.50 -6.97 26.11
C ALA A 472 -10.32 -7.80 25.60
N LEU A 473 -9.90 -8.84 26.34
CA LEU A 473 -8.86 -9.77 25.91
C LEU A 473 -9.20 -10.45 24.58
N THR A 474 -10.43 -10.98 24.44
CA THR A 474 -10.89 -11.60 23.19
C THR A 474 -10.82 -10.65 22.00
N TRP A 475 -11.19 -9.37 22.20
CA TRP A 475 -11.14 -8.38 21.13
C TRP A 475 -9.73 -7.89 20.83
N ALA A 476 -8.85 -7.82 21.83
CA ALA A 476 -7.44 -7.51 21.63
C ALA A 476 -6.81 -8.55 20.70
N GLN A 477 -7.09 -9.84 20.90
CA GLN A 477 -6.59 -10.92 20.05
C GLN A 477 -7.06 -10.84 18.60
N ARG A 478 -8.28 -10.35 18.36
CA ARG A 478 -8.85 -10.25 17.01
C ARG A 478 -8.31 -9.06 16.24
N CYS A 479 -8.10 -7.95 16.92
CA CYS A 479 -7.73 -6.70 16.28
C CYS A 479 -6.21 -6.56 16.10
N ARG A 480 -5.41 -7.11 17.04
CA ARG A 480 -3.96 -6.94 17.09
C ARG A 480 -3.24 -7.92 16.18
N SER A 481 -2.22 -7.44 15.47
CA SER A 481 -1.34 -8.28 14.66
C SER A 481 -2.11 -9.22 13.72
N ALA A 482 -3.29 -8.79 13.27
CA ALA A 482 -4.20 -9.62 12.50
C ALA A 482 -3.58 -10.01 11.15
N ALA A 483 -2.69 -9.18 10.58
CA ALA A 483 -1.93 -9.54 9.39
C ALA A 483 -1.02 -10.77 9.60
N LEU A 484 -0.46 -10.94 10.79
CA LEU A 484 0.42 -12.07 11.14
C LEU A 484 -0.35 -13.39 11.33
N THR A 485 -1.69 -13.33 11.43
CA THR A 485 -2.54 -14.53 11.51
C THR A 485 -2.89 -15.12 10.15
N LEU A 486 -2.65 -14.36 9.08
CA LEU A 486 -2.91 -14.77 7.69
C LEU A 486 -1.69 -15.49 7.10
N PRO A 487 -1.89 -16.46 6.19
CA PRO A 487 -0.78 -17.18 5.56
C PRO A 487 0.22 -16.21 4.91
N PRO A 488 1.55 -16.41 5.11
CA PRO A 488 2.57 -15.56 4.51
C PRO A 488 2.47 -15.62 2.98
N ALA A 489 2.67 -14.47 2.32
CA ALA A 489 2.97 -14.50 0.89
C ALA A 489 4.38 -15.07 0.68
N ARG A 490 4.59 -15.79 -0.43
CA ARG A 490 5.89 -16.36 -0.82
C ARG A 490 6.42 -15.71 -2.10
N PRO A 491 6.72 -14.40 -2.09
CA PRO A 491 7.16 -13.66 -3.26
C PRO A 491 8.48 -14.19 -3.84
N SER A 492 9.33 -14.83 -3.04
CA SER A 492 10.57 -15.48 -3.50
C SER A 492 10.35 -16.59 -4.53
N THR A 493 9.12 -17.12 -4.66
CA THR A 493 8.77 -18.10 -5.69
C THR A 493 8.58 -17.49 -7.09
N ASP A 494 8.44 -16.15 -7.21
CA ASP A 494 8.49 -15.46 -8.51
C ASP A 494 9.96 -15.45 -9.01
N PRO A 495 10.25 -16.06 -10.18
CA PRO A 495 11.62 -16.13 -10.71
C PRO A 495 12.29 -14.77 -10.89
N VAL A 496 11.52 -13.72 -11.18
CA VAL A 496 12.05 -12.37 -11.35
C VAL A 496 12.39 -11.75 -10.00
N VAL A 497 11.55 -11.96 -8.99
CA VAL A 497 11.86 -11.53 -7.62
C VAL A 497 13.11 -12.24 -7.11
N ALA A 498 13.20 -13.57 -7.29
CA ALA A 498 14.39 -14.35 -6.90
C ALA A 498 15.68 -13.83 -7.58
N ARG A 499 15.60 -13.49 -8.88
CA ARG A 499 16.73 -12.89 -9.61
C ARG A 499 17.10 -11.51 -9.05
N HIS A 500 16.12 -10.65 -8.76
CA HIS A 500 16.38 -9.33 -8.19
C HIS A 500 16.95 -9.42 -6.77
N LEU A 501 16.49 -10.36 -5.94
CA LEU A 501 17.06 -10.63 -4.62
C LEU A 501 18.52 -11.10 -4.73
N THR A 502 18.83 -11.96 -5.70
CA THR A 502 20.20 -12.41 -5.97
C THR A 502 21.09 -11.23 -6.39
N GLU A 503 20.61 -10.34 -7.24
CA GLU A 503 21.35 -9.14 -7.64
C GLU A 503 21.52 -8.15 -6.47
N LEU A 504 20.47 -7.97 -5.66
CA LEU A 504 20.47 -7.13 -4.47
C LEU A 504 21.52 -7.60 -3.47
N ARG A 505 21.58 -8.92 -3.23
CA ARG A 505 22.57 -9.56 -2.36
C ARG A 505 24.00 -9.26 -2.79
N ARG A 506 24.29 -9.43 -4.08
CA ARG A 506 25.61 -9.12 -4.68
C ARG A 506 25.98 -7.64 -4.49
N ILE A 507 25.02 -6.73 -4.68
CA ILE A 507 25.22 -5.29 -4.45
C ILE A 507 25.47 -4.99 -2.98
N GLY A 508 24.73 -5.61 -2.07
CA GLY A 508 24.94 -5.48 -0.62
C GLY A 508 26.33 -5.94 -0.19
N GLY A 509 26.80 -7.07 -0.74
CA GLY A 509 28.17 -7.55 -0.52
C GLY A 509 29.24 -6.58 -1.04
N GLU A 510 29.07 -6.00 -2.23
CA GLU A 510 29.98 -4.98 -2.77
C GLU A 510 30.00 -3.69 -1.93
N LEU A 511 28.86 -3.29 -1.38
CA LEU A 511 28.77 -2.10 -0.52
C LEU A 511 29.42 -2.33 0.85
N ALA A 512 29.37 -3.57 1.35
CA ALA A 512 30.01 -3.95 2.61
C ALA A 512 31.55 -4.13 2.46
N ALA A 513 32.02 -4.57 1.29
CA ALA A 513 33.43 -4.84 1.03
C ALA A 513 34.23 -3.57 0.64
N ALA A 514 34.71 -2.80 1.64
CA ALA A 514 35.63 -1.65 1.55
C ALA A 514 35.20 -0.50 0.60
N PRO A 515 35.63 0.76 0.82
CA PRO A 515 35.00 1.90 0.15
C PRO A 515 35.36 1.94 -1.35
N THR A 516 34.38 1.59 -2.19
CA THR A 516 34.43 1.98 -3.60
C THR A 516 34.38 3.51 -3.71
N GLY A 517 35.04 4.11 -4.72
CA GLY A 517 34.99 5.56 -4.91
C GLY A 517 33.54 6.11 -4.96
N PRO A 518 33.29 7.37 -4.54
CA PRO A 518 31.94 7.91 -4.32
C PRO A 518 30.96 7.70 -5.48
N GLN A 519 31.45 7.76 -6.72
CA GLN A 519 30.66 7.54 -7.93
C GLN A 519 30.13 6.10 -8.04
N ARG A 520 30.97 5.10 -7.71
CA ARG A 520 30.57 3.68 -7.74
C ARG A 520 29.57 3.38 -6.63
N THR A 521 29.82 3.86 -5.42
CA THR A 521 28.88 3.75 -4.29
C THR A 521 27.51 4.33 -4.64
N ASN A 522 27.47 5.54 -5.19
CA ASN A 522 26.23 6.17 -5.62
C ASN A 522 25.50 5.38 -6.71
N ARG A 523 26.22 4.79 -7.67
CA ARG A 523 25.63 3.93 -8.71
C ARG A 523 25.03 2.66 -8.11
N LEU A 524 25.72 2.01 -7.18
CA LEU A 524 25.25 0.82 -6.48
C LEU A 524 24.00 1.12 -5.65
N LEU A 525 24.00 2.21 -4.86
CA LEU A 525 22.85 2.65 -4.06
C LEU A 525 21.62 2.97 -4.94
N ARG A 526 21.82 3.60 -6.11
CA ARG A 526 20.72 3.82 -7.07
C ARG A 526 20.16 2.50 -7.60
N ARG A 527 21.03 1.54 -7.92
CA ARG A 527 20.61 0.22 -8.41
C ARG A 527 19.89 -0.59 -7.32
N GLN A 528 20.39 -0.54 -6.09
CA GLN A 528 19.75 -1.13 -4.91
C GLN A 528 18.32 -0.61 -4.75
N ARG A 529 18.13 0.72 -4.68
CA ARG A 529 16.80 1.34 -4.56
C ARG A 529 15.85 0.93 -5.70
N PHE A 530 16.38 0.82 -6.93
CA PHE A 530 15.60 0.34 -8.07
C PHE A 530 15.14 -1.11 -7.90
N LEU A 531 16.04 -2.01 -7.49
CA LEU A 531 15.72 -3.43 -7.27
C LEU A 531 14.71 -3.60 -6.12
N GLU A 532 14.92 -2.88 -5.01
CA GLU A 532 14.00 -2.87 -3.86
C GLU A 532 12.59 -2.43 -4.28
N ALA A 533 12.49 -1.34 -5.05
CA ALA A 533 11.22 -0.87 -5.58
C ALA A 533 10.56 -1.92 -6.50
N GLU A 534 11.33 -2.60 -7.35
CA GLU A 534 10.79 -3.59 -8.27
C GLU A 534 10.32 -4.87 -7.57
N ILE A 535 11.05 -5.34 -6.55
CA ILE A 535 10.64 -6.47 -5.70
C ILE A 535 9.31 -6.17 -5.00
N ARG A 536 9.16 -4.97 -4.43
CA ARG A 536 7.90 -4.55 -3.79
C ARG A 536 6.76 -4.46 -4.78
N ARG A 537 6.98 -3.77 -5.92
CA ARG A 537 5.97 -3.61 -6.98
C ARG A 537 5.42 -4.94 -7.44
N ARG A 538 6.27 -5.96 -7.60
CA ARG A 538 5.84 -7.31 -7.97
C ARG A 538 5.10 -8.01 -6.84
N THR A 539 5.60 -7.91 -5.61
CA THR A 539 4.98 -8.52 -4.44
C THR A 539 3.55 -8.02 -4.22
N TRP A 540 3.29 -6.72 -4.42
CA TRP A 540 1.96 -6.11 -4.26
C TRP A 540 0.89 -6.64 -5.22
N ARG A 541 1.28 -7.29 -6.31
CA ARG A 541 0.37 -7.92 -7.28
C ARG A 541 -0.17 -9.26 -6.80
N THR A 542 0.40 -9.81 -5.73
CA THR A 542 0.02 -11.12 -5.21
C THR A 542 -1.35 -11.03 -4.55
N PRO A 543 -2.36 -11.77 -5.05
CA PRO A 543 -3.65 -11.83 -4.39
C PRO A 543 -3.53 -12.57 -3.05
N GLY A 544 -4.38 -12.22 -2.10
CA GLY A 544 -4.51 -12.96 -0.85
C GLY A 544 -5.28 -14.27 -1.03
N THR A 545 -5.33 -15.08 0.02
CA THR A 545 -6.14 -16.30 0.03
C THR A 545 -7.53 -15.94 0.53
N SER A 546 -8.58 -16.33 -0.21
CA SER A 546 -9.98 -16.01 0.13
C SER A 546 -10.50 -16.72 1.39
N SER A 547 -9.67 -17.53 2.06
CA SER A 547 -10.02 -18.22 3.30
C SER A 547 -9.91 -17.26 4.48
N THR A 548 -11.04 -16.63 4.84
CA THR A 548 -11.21 -15.92 6.12
C THR A 548 -11.30 -16.89 7.31
N ALA A 549 -11.42 -18.20 7.06
CA ALA A 549 -11.59 -19.22 8.09
C ALA A 549 -10.41 -19.27 9.08
N ALA A 550 -9.18 -18.96 8.63
CA ALA A 550 -7.99 -18.96 9.48
C ALA A 550 -7.84 -17.70 10.36
N SER A 551 -8.42 -16.56 9.97
CA SER A 551 -8.40 -15.32 10.79
C SER A 551 -9.57 -15.24 11.78
N SER A 552 -10.55 -16.14 11.67
CA SER A 552 -11.83 -16.05 12.40
C SER A 552 -11.90 -16.94 13.64
N GLN A 553 -10.93 -17.81 13.87
CA GLN A 553 -10.95 -18.74 14.99
C GLN A 553 -10.81 -17.94 16.29
N GLU A 554 -11.91 -17.83 17.05
CA GLU A 554 -11.88 -17.28 18.40
C GLU A 554 -10.94 -18.13 19.23
N LEU A 555 -10.04 -17.48 19.97
CA LEU A 555 -9.26 -18.13 21.01
C LEU A 555 -10.16 -18.21 22.26
N PRO A 556 -10.69 -19.38 22.64
CA PRO A 556 -11.48 -19.48 23.86
C PRO A 556 -10.57 -19.23 25.06
N LEU A 557 -11.06 -18.48 26.05
CA LEU A 557 -10.29 -18.21 27.27
C LEU A 557 -9.90 -19.52 27.99
N ALA A 558 -10.73 -20.56 27.91
CA ALA A 558 -10.41 -21.87 28.47
C ALA A 558 -9.13 -22.47 27.86
N ASP A 559 -8.99 -22.41 26.53
CA ASP A 559 -7.85 -22.96 25.82
C ASP A 559 -6.57 -22.15 26.09
N LEU A 560 -6.70 -20.82 26.12
CA LEU A 560 -5.59 -19.94 26.50
C LEU A 560 -5.11 -20.23 27.92
N THR A 561 -6.03 -20.31 28.87
CA THR A 561 -5.68 -20.55 30.28
C THR A 561 -5.12 -21.95 30.52
N SER A 562 -5.61 -22.95 29.78
CA SER A 562 -5.03 -24.30 29.78
C SER A 562 -3.60 -24.30 29.23
N ALA A 563 -3.33 -23.57 28.14
CA ALA A 563 -1.99 -23.50 27.55
C ALA A 563 -1.01 -22.71 28.43
N LEU A 564 -1.49 -21.70 29.17
CA LEU A 564 -0.66 -20.92 30.09
C LEU A 564 -0.13 -21.76 31.25
N GLY A 565 -0.93 -22.68 31.79
CA GLY A 565 -0.52 -23.47 32.96
C GLY A 565 -0.17 -22.56 34.14
N GLU A 566 1.07 -22.65 34.62
CA GLU A 566 1.58 -21.81 35.72
C GLU A 566 2.00 -20.40 35.28
N ARG A 567 2.08 -20.14 33.97
CA ARG A 567 2.54 -18.87 33.41
C ARG A 567 1.49 -17.78 33.63
N VAL A 568 1.95 -16.54 33.85
CA VAL A 568 1.10 -15.36 33.86
C VAL A 568 1.20 -14.65 32.52
N LEU A 569 0.06 -14.36 31.87
CA LEU A 569 0.02 -13.50 30.69
C LEU A 569 -0.18 -12.06 31.12
N VAL A 570 0.66 -11.14 30.64
CA VAL A 570 0.45 -9.69 30.77
C VAL A 570 0.35 -9.11 29.37
N GLU A 571 -0.84 -8.63 29.01
CA GLU A 571 -1.10 -7.99 27.73
C GLU A 571 -1.32 -6.49 27.91
N LEU A 572 -0.48 -5.73 27.23
CA LEU A 572 -0.47 -4.26 27.28
C LEU A 572 -1.21 -3.69 26.07
N LEU A 573 -2.07 -2.70 26.28
CA LEU A 573 -2.88 -2.05 25.24
C LEU A 573 -2.72 -0.53 25.34
N ASP A 574 -2.52 0.15 24.20
CA ASP A 574 -2.66 1.60 24.10
C ASP A 574 -4.10 1.95 23.72
N LEU A 575 -4.78 2.67 24.61
CA LEU A 575 -6.13 3.17 24.39
C LEU A 575 -6.22 4.61 24.89
N ASP A 576 -6.54 5.53 23.97
CA ASP A 576 -6.71 6.96 24.26
C ASP A 576 -5.49 7.59 24.99
N GLY A 577 -4.27 7.12 24.70
CA GLY A 577 -3.01 7.62 25.28
C GLY A 577 -2.66 7.04 26.66
N LEU A 578 -3.48 6.12 27.17
CA LEU A 578 -3.22 5.37 28.38
C LEU A 578 -2.76 3.95 28.07
N LEU A 579 -1.82 3.46 28.87
CA LEU A 579 -1.37 2.09 28.84
C LEU A 579 -2.24 1.25 29.78
N HIS A 580 -3.00 0.32 29.23
CA HIS A 580 -3.82 -0.63 29.96
C HIS A 580 -3.11 -1.99 30.01
N ALA A 581 -3.27 -2.72 31.11
CA ALA A 581 -2.80 -4.09 31.26
C ALA A 581 -3.97 -5.05 31.51
N LEU A 582 -4.04 -6.11 30.71
CA LEU A 582 -4.89 -7.28 30.95
C LEU A 582 -3.99 -8.42 31.44
N VAL A 583 -4.18 -8.84 32.69
CA VAL A 583 -3.39 -9.91 33.31
C VAL A 583 -4.24 -11.16 33.43
N VAL A 584 -3.77 -12.26 32.83
CA VAL A 584 -4.43 -13.57 32.92
C VAL A 584 -3.62 -14.50 33.82
N ARG A 585 -4.26 -14.98 34.88
CA ARG A 585 -3.70 -15.96 35.82
C ARG A 585 -4.76 -16.97 36.21
N GLY A 586 -4.50 -18.26 35.91
CA GLY A 586 -5.55 -19.27 35.98
C GLY A 586 -6.74 -18.86 35.10
N ARG A 587 -7.97 -18.95 35.62
CA ARG A 587 -9.20 -18.57 34.87
C ARG A 587 -9.59 -17.09 34.97
N ARG A 588 -8.81 -16.28 35.68
CA ARG A 588 -9.13 -14.88 35.98
C ARG A 588 -8.40 -13.94 35.02
N VAL A 589 -9.14 -12.98 34.47
CA VAL A 589 -8.61 -11.84 33.71
C VAL A 589 -8.82 -10.57 34.53
N THR A 590 -7.73 -9.88 34.85
CA THR A 590 -7.74 -8.63 35.64
C THR A 590 -7.29 -7.47 34.76
N HIS A 591 -7.96 -6.32 34.86
CA HIS A 591 -7.59 -5.10 34.14
C HIS A 591 -6.99 -4.08 35.12
N ARG A 592 -5.88 -3.44 34.73
CA ARG A 592 -5.27 -2.29 35.40
C ARG A 592 -4.93 -1.20 34.39
N VAL A 593 -5.00 0.06 34.82
CA VAL A 593 -4.37 1.17 34.10
C VAL A 593 -2.96 1.31 34.65
N VAL A 594 -1.96 1.25 33.78
CA VAL A 594 -0.53 1.26 34.14
C VAL A 594 -0.02 2.70 34.23
N GLY A 595 -0.33 3.53 33.24
CA GLY A 595 0.14 4.92 33.16
C GLY A 595 -0.07 5.53 31.79
N LYS A 596 0.61 6.63 31.48
CA LYS A 596 0.58 7.22 30.13
C LYS A 596 1.60 6.57 29.22
N ILE A 597 1.21 6.27 27.98
CA ILE A 597 2.10 5.62 27.02
C ILE A 597 3.26 6.54 26.60
N GLU A 598 3.01 7.86 26.51
CA GLU A 598 4.02 8.85 26.11
C GLU A 598 5.19 8.92 27.09
N GLU A 599 4.90 8.87 28.40
CA GLU A 599 5.92 8.88 29.46
C GLU A 599 6.80 7.63 29.35
N VAL A 600 6.19 6.46 29.19
CA VAL A 600 6.92 5.18 29.02
C VAL A 600 7.73 5.15 27.73
N ALA A 601 7.17 5.65 26.62
CA ALA A 601 7.84 5.65 25.31
C ALA A 601 9.08 6.56 25.31
N ALA A 602 8.99 7.73 25.94
CA ALA A 602 10.13 8.65 26.07
C ALA A 602 11.29 8.02 26.87
N GLU A 603 10.97 7.33 27.97
CA GLU A 603 11.98 6.65 28.79
C GLU A 603 12.60 5.45 28.06
N LEU A 604 11.82 4.71 27.27
CA LEU A 604 12.34 3.64 26.42
C LEU A 604 13.28 4.17 25.32
N GLU A 605 12.96 5.30 24.69
CA GLU A 605 13.86 5.93 23.73
C GLU A 605 15.19 6.32 24.38
N SER A 606 15.11 6.92 25.58
CA SER A 606 16.26 7.30 26.41
C SER A 606 17.12 6.09 26.81
N LEU A 607 16.48 4.98 27.22
CA LEU A 607 17.14 3.71 27.52
C LEU A 607 17.90 3.19 26.30
N ARG A 608 17.25 3.13 25.14
CA ARG A 608 17.84 2.61 23.90
C ARG A 608 19.01 3.47 23.42
N PHE A 609 18.91 4.79 23.57
CA PHE A 609 20.02 5.70 23.31
C PHE A 609 21.21 5.41 24.23
N ALA A 610 20.97 5.31 25.55
CA ALA A 610 22.02 5.02 26.53
C ALA A 610 22.71 3.66 26.27
N LEU A 611 21.93 2.62 25.94
CA LEU A 611 22.44 1.30 25.60
C LEU A 611 23.38 1.34 24.39
N ARG A 612 22.99 2.07 23.33
CA ARG A 612 23.84 2.28 22.14
C ARG A 612 25.12 3.04 22.47
N SER A 613 25.05 4.11 23.26
CA SER A 613 26.23 4.87 23.66
C SER A 613 27.22 4.03 24.48
N GLN A 614 26.73 3.13 25.34
CA GLN A 614 27.57 2.28 26.17
C GLN A 614 28.30 1.21 25.34
N VAL A 615 27.61 0.53 24.42
CA VAL A 615 28.25 -0.48 23.54
C VAL A 615 29.30 0.14 22.62
N LEU A 616 29.10 1.41 22.21
CA LEU A 616 30.07 2.17 21.40
C LEU A 616 31.23 2.78 22.22
N GLY A 617 31.32 2.50 23.53
CA GLY A 617 32.43 2.95 24.38
C GLY A 617 32.42 4.45 24.74
N GLN A 618 31.27 5.13 24.61
CA GLN A 618 31.16 6.56 24.92
C GLN A 618 30.76 6.84 26.39
N GLY A 619 31.76 6.77 27.29
CA GLY A 619 31.78 7.44 28.61
C GLY A 619 31.00 6.81 29.79
N GLY A 620 31.48 7.04 31.03
CA GLY A 620 30.87 6.54 32.28
C GLY A 620 29.47 7.07 32.62
N THR A 621 29.09 8.23 32.07
CA THR A 621 27.74 8.81 32.25
C THR A 621 26.64 8.01 31.53
N ALA A 622 27.00 7.17 30.57
CA ALA A 622 26.05 6.32 29.84
C ALA A 622 25.54 5.14 30.71
N ALA A 623 26.41 4.56 31.55
CA ALA A 623 26.05 3.43 32.42
C ALA A 623 25.13 3.86 33.58
N GLU A 624 25.39 5.01 34.20
CA GLU A 624 24.52 5.61 35.22
C GLU A 624 23.13 5.92 34.64
N ARG A 625 23.12 6.51 33.44
CA ARG A 625 21.90 6.79 32.69
C ARG A 625 21.15 5.51 32.35
N LEU A 626 21.83 4.48 31.85
CA LEU A 626 21.19 3.20 31.58
C LEU A 626 20.52 2.63 32.84
N SER A 627 21.26 2.57 33.96
CA SER A 627 20.77 2.03 35.23
C SER A 627 19.53 2.78 35.75
N ARG A 628 19.56 4.12 35.68
CA ARG A 628 18.42 4.97 36.09
C ARG A 628 17.19 4.72 35.23
N GLN A 629 17.35 4.65 33.91
CA GLN A 629 16.24 4.45 32.97
C GLN A 629 15.63 3.04 33.11
N VAL A 630 16.46 2.03 33.32
CA VAL A 630 16.01 0.66 33.63
C VAL A 630 15.11 0.65 34.88
N LEU A 631 15.56 1.27 35.98
CA LEU A 631 14.79 1.34 37.22
C LEU A 631 13.48 2.14 37.07
N LEU A 632 13.50 3.22 36.28
CA LEU A 632 12.32 4.02 36.03
C LEU A 632 11.28 3.24 35.21
N LEU A 633 11.71 2.57 34.14
CA LEU A 633 10.82 1.73 33.33
C LEU A 633 10.27 0.54 34.12
N ASP A 634 11.09 -0.10 34.97
CA ASP A 634 10.65 -1.17 35.87
C ASP A 634 9.52 -0.69 36.78
N ARG A 635 9.67 0.47 37.42
CA ARG A 635 8.64 1.07 38.26
C ARG A 635 7.38 1.42 37.48
N LEU A 636 7.52 2.20 36.40
CA LEU A 636 6.39 2.68 35.60
C LEU A 636 5.54 1.52 35.04
N LEU A 637 6.17 0.42 34.63
CA LEU A 637 5.48 -0.71 34.02
C LEU A 637 5.00 -1.75 35.04
N LEU A 638 5.78 -2.01 36.09
CA LEU A 638 5.58 -3.19 36.94
C LEU A 638 5.07 -2.87 38.35
N ASP A 639 5.23 -1.64 38.87
CA ASP A 639 4.60 -1.26 40.16
C ASP A 639 3.07 -1.43 40.11
N PRO A 640 2.36 -1.01 39.05
CA PRO A 640 0.90 -1.19 38.96
C PRO A 640 0.45 -2.66 38.88
N LEU A 641 1.37 -3.59 38.64
CA LEU A 641 1.11 -5.00 38.38
C LEU A 641 1.74 -5.95 39.41
N ALA A 642 2.43 -5.41 40.43
CA ALA A 642 3.27 -6.18 41.35
C ALA A 642 2.51 -7.28 42.09
N ASP A 643 1.24 -7.03 42.45
CA ASP A 643 0.34 -7.98 43.11
C ASP A 643 -0.16 -9.11 42.19
N LEU A 644 -0.06 -8.93 40.87
CA LEU A 644 -0.66 -9.82 39.88
C LEU A 644 0.34 -10.80 39.24
N ILE A 645 1.58 -10.34 38.97
CA ILE A 645 2.56 -11.08 38.16
C ILE A 645 3.34 -12.16 38.92
N GLY A 646 3.41 -12.09 40.26
CA GLY A 646 4.17 -13.04 41.08
C GLY A 646 5.65 -13.18 40.66
N THR A 647 6.25 -14.34 40.95
CA THR A 647 7.67 -14.67 40.64
C THR A 647 7.85 -15.73 39.56
N GLY A 648 6.77 -16.38 39.11
CA GLY A 648 6.82 -17.48 38.12
C GLY A 648 7.10 -17.03 36.68
N PRO A 649 7.00 -17.93 35.68
CA PRO A 649 7.21 -17.57 34.28
C PRO A 649 6.14 -16.59 33.75
N ILE A 650 6.52 -15.72 32.81
CA ILE A 650 5.64 -14.69 32.24
C ILE A 650 5.57 -14.81 30.72
N VAL A 651 4.37 -14.61 30.17
CA VAL A 651 4.14 -14.30 28.76
C VAL A 651 3.77 -12.81 28.66
N LEU A 652 4.55 -12.04 27.91
CA LEU A 652 4.34 -10.61 27.70
C LEU A 652 3.82 -10.36 26.29
N VAL A 653 2.75 -9.57 26.19
CA VAL A 653 2.21 -9.09 24.91
C VAL A 653 2.27 -7.55 24.91
N PRO A 654 3.36 -6.96 24.37
CA PRO A 654 3.53 -5.51 24.32
C PRO A 654 2.61 -4.82 23.30
N THR A 655 2.68 -3.48 23.27
CA THR A 655 2.01 -2.60 22.31
C THR A 655 2.95 -1.46 21.94
N GLY A 656 2.82 -0.91 20.73
CA GLY A 656 3.58 0.28 20.33
C GLY A 656 5.09 0.11 20.48
N ALA A 657 5.75 1.15 20.98
CA ALA A 657 7.20 1.15 21.15
C ALA A 657 7.73 0.05 22.09
N LEU A 658 6.90 -0.49 22.99
CA LEU A 658 7.29 -1.52 23.97
C LEU A 658 7.69 -2.85 23.34
N HIS A 659 7.38 -3.10 22.06
CA HIS A 659 7.93 -4.23 21.33
C HIS A 659 9.48 -4.21 21.26
N ALA A 660 10.10 -3.03 21.39
CA ALA A 660 11.54 -2.86 21.39
C ALA A 660 12.18 -2.88 22.79
N LEU A 661 11.40 -3.07 23.87
CA LEU A 661 11.94 -3.08 25.23
C LEU A 661 12.69 -4.40 25.51
N PRO A 662 13.97 -4.36 25.94
CA PRO A 662 14.66 -5.54 26.46
C PRO A 662 14.13 -5.89 27.86
N TRP A 663 13.00 -6.61 27.91
CA TRP A 663 12.26 -6.91 29.14
C TRP A 663 13.09 -7.56 30.25
N THR A 664 14.10 -8.34 29.87
CA THR A 664 15.05 -9.03 30.77
C THR A 664 16.01 -8.08 31.49
N MET A 665 16.14 -6.82 31.04
CA MET A 665 16.90 -5.77 31.76
C MET A 665 16.17 -5.26 33.00
N LEU A 666 14.84 -5.38 33.06
CA LEU A 666 14.06 -4.88 34.18
C LEU A 666 14.32 -5.75 35.42
N PRO A 667 14.73 -5.18 36.58
CA PRO A 667 15.13 -5.94 37.76
C PRO A 667 14.11 -6.97 38.23
N ARG A 668 12.80 -6.68 38.16
CA ARG A 668 11.74 -7.63 38.59
C ARG A 668 11.49 -8.77 37.61
N LEU A 669 12.05 -8.66 36.40
CA LEU A 669 11.93 -9.61 35.31
C LEU A 669 13.22 -10.38 35.05
N ARG A 670 14.36 -9.85 35.49
CA ARG A 670 15.67 -10.49 35.34
C ARG A 670 15.68 -11.90 35.93
N GLY A 671 16.24 -12.85 35.18
CA GLY A 671 16.37 -14.26 35.59
C GLY A 671 15.07 -15.06 35.54
N ARG A 672 13.94 -14.47 35.12
CA ARG A 672 12.68 -15.19 34.92
C ARG A 672 12.56 -15.70 33.50
N SER A 673 11.89 -16.85 33.34
CA SER A 673 11.47 -17.35 32.03
C SER A 673 10.42 -16.41 31.44
N ILE A 674 10.78 -15.64 30.41
CA ILE A 674 9.92 -14.65 29.75
C ILE A 674 9.78 -14.99 28.27
N ALA A 675 8.53 -15.10 27.82
CA ALA A 675 8.19 -15.20 26.40
C ALA A 675 7.47 -13.93 25.95
N VAL A 676 7.90 -13.32 24.85
CA VAL A 676 7.29 -12.11 24.29
C VAL A 676 6.56 -12.44 23.00
N ALA A 677 5.28 -12.12 22.88
CA ALA A 677 4.51 -12.41 21.68
C ALA A 677 3.80 -11.17 21.13
N PRO A 678 3.61 -11.06 19.80
CA PRO A 678 2.83 -9.97 19.22
C PRO A 678 1.36 -9.97 19.67
N SER A 679 0.80 -11.15 19.95
CA SER A 679 -0.54 -11.33 20.54
C SER A 679 -0.61 -12.66 21.28
N ALA A 680 -1.54 -12.78 22.23
CA ALA A 680 -1.79 -14.05 22.92
C ALA A 680 -2.29 -15.14 21.96
N ALA A 681 -2.99 -14.78 20.88
CA ALA A 681 -3.38 -15.72 19.82
C ALA A 681 -2.16 -16.27 19.05
N ILE A 682 -1.17 -15.44 18.74
CA ILE A 682 0.08 -15.90 18.10
C ILE A 682 0.89 -16.78 19.07
N TRP A 683 0.99 -16.39 20.34
CA TRP A 683 1.61 -17.20 21.38
C TRP A 683 0.97 -18.58 21.49
N TRP A 684 -0.37 -18.62 21.64
CA TRP A 684 -1.11 -19.88 21.77
C TRP A 684 -0.93 -20.80 20.55
N ARG A 685 -1.00 -20.24 19.33
CA ARG A 685 -0.74 -21.01 18.10
C ARG A 685 0.69 -21.55 18.04
N ALA A 686 1.66 -20.83 18.59
CA ALA A 686 3.05 -21.27 18.64
C ALA A 686 3.24 -22.41 19.65
N VAL A 687 2.60 -22.33 20.83
CA VAL A 687 2.65 -23.38 21.87
C VAL A 687 1.89 -24.64 21.44
N ALA A 688 0.79 -24.50 20.68
CA ALA A 688 0.00 -25.63 20.20
C ALA A 688 0.70 -26.45 19.10
N LYS A 689 1.84 -25.98 18.57
CA LYS A 689 2.59 -26.74 17.56
C LYS A 689 3.35 -27.90 18.21
N PRO A 690 3.35 -29.08 17.58
CA PRO A 690 4.20 -30.17 18.03
C PRO A 690 5.67 -29.76 17.98
N ALA A 691 6.49 -30.37 18.84
CA ALA A 691 7.93 -30.24 18.77
C ALA A 691 8.41 -30.65 17.36
N ALA A 692 9.32 -29.86 16.79
CA ALA A 692 9.87 -30.18 15.48
C ALA A 692 10.97 -31.22 15.61
N ASP A 693 10.83 -32.31 14.85
CA ASP A 693 11.90 -33.27 14.60
C ASP A 693 12.81 -32.71 13.49
N GLY A 694 14.12 -32.71 13.71
CA GLY A 694 15.05 -32.17 12.72
C GLY A 694 16.45 -31.89 13.28
N ALA A 695 17.37 -31.54 12.38
CA ALA A 695 18.76 -31.24 12.74
C ALA A 695 18.92 -29.85 13.38
N LEU A 696 20.02 -29.67 14.10
CA LEU A 696 20.55 -28.37 14.51
C LEU A 696 21.37 -27.78 13.36
N VAL A 697 21.06 -26.56 12.94
CA VAL A 697 21.78 -25.84 11.88
C VAL A 697 22.40 -24.58 12.44
N LEU A 698 23.70 -24.42 12.29
CA LEU A 698 24.48 -23.31 12.81
C LEU A 698 25.15 -22.56 11.67
N VAL A 699 24.87 -21.26 11.53
CA VAL A 699 25.38 -20.39 10.48
C VAL A 699 26.19 -19.27 11.13
N GLY A 700 27.50 -19.24 10.90
CA GLY A 700 28.41 -18.22 11.43
C GLY A 700 29.00 -17.38 10.30
N ALA A 701 28.47 -16.18 10.09
CA ALA A 701 28.86 -15.30 8.99
C ALA A 701 30.23 -14.64 9.22
N PRO A 702 31.03 -14.40 8.16
CA PRO A 702 32.32 -13.70 8.30
C PRO A 702 32.15 -12.21 8.63
N SER A 703 30.94 -11.67 8.50
CA SER A 703 30.66 -10.26 8.77
C SER A 703 30.89 -9.89 10.23
N ALA A 704 30.66 -10.81 11.17
CA ALA A 704 30.81 -10.59 12.60
C ALA A 704 32.05 -11.35 13.11
N ALA A 705 32.94 -10.65 13.82
CA ALA A 705 34.30 -11.11 14.06
C ALA A 705 34.38 -12.45 14.81
N GLN A 706 33.43 -12.71 15.72
CA GLN A 706 33.39 -13.94 16.53
C GLN A 706 32.27 -14.93 16.11
N ALA A 707 31.49 -14.63 15.07
CA ALA A 707 30.35 -15.47 14.69
C ALA A 707 30.75 -16.89 14.27
N ALA A 708 31.90 -17.04 13.59
CA ALA A 708 32.42 -18.35 13.21
C ALA A 708 32.90 -19.17 14.43
N ASP A 709 33.41 -18.50 15.47
CA ASP A 709 33.87 -19.16 16.70
C ASP A 709 32.68 -19.52 17.60
N GLU A 710 31.67 -18.66 17.68
CA GLU A 710 30.40 -18.92 18.37
C GLU A 710 29.75 -20.21 17.87
N VAL A 711 29.59 -20.38 16.56
CA VAL A 711 28.96 -21.59 16.01
C VAL A 711 29.81 -22.85 16.18
N ARG A 712 31.14 -22.73 16.16
CA ARG A 712 32.04 -23.87 16.38
C ARG A 712 32.00 -24.36 17.83
N GLU A 713 31.93 -23.43 18.78
CA GLU A 713 31.80 -23.77 20.19
C GLU A 713 30.45 -24.45 20.49
N ILE A 714 29.35 -23.96 19.91
CA ILE A 714 28.04 -24.61 20.05
C ILE A 714 28.04 -26.01 19.42
N ALA A 715 28.71 -26.17 18.28
CA ALA A 715 28.79 -27.45 17.58
C ALA A 715 29.62 -28.50 18.32
N PHE A 716 30.61 -28.08 19.13
CA PHE A 716 31.51 -28.98 19.85
C PHE A 716 30.75 -30.00 20.72
N ASP A 717 29.71 -29.55 21.41
CA ASP A 717 28.87 -30.40 22.28
C ASP A 717 27.71 -31.08 21.52
N ARG A 718 27.66 -30.95 20.18
CA ARG A 718 26.53 -31.36 19.32
C ARG A 718 27.00 -32.03 18.01
N PRO A 719 27.51 -33.28 18.06
CA PRO A 719 28.15 -33.95 16.92
C PRO A 719 27.25 -34.26 15.69
N GLY A 720 25.95 -33.91 15.73
CA GLY A 720 25.03 -33.99 14.59
C GLY A 720 24.63 -32.63 13.98
N ALA A 721 25.25 -31.52 14.42
CA ALA A 721 24.94 -30.20 13.94
C ALA A 721 25.50 -29.95 12.52
N THR A 722 24.69 -29.36 11.65
CA THR A 722 25.18 -28.84 10.36
C THR A 722 25.75 -27.45 10.57
N VAL A 723 27.05 -27.27 10.31
CA VAL A 723 27.76 -26.00 10.52
C VAL A 723 28.14 -25.38 9.18
N LEU A 724 27.71 -24.14 8.96
CA LEU A 724 28.11 -23.29 7.83
C LEU A 724 28.84 -22.07 8.39
N ALA A 725 30.18 -22.09 8.39
CA ALA A 725 31.00 -21.04 9.00
C ALA A 725 31.90 -20.33 7.97
N GLY A 726 32.14 -19.03 8.18
CA GLY A 726 32.97 -18.21 7.30
C GLY A 726 32.43 -18.18 5.87
N GLU A 727 33.27 -18.45 4.88
CA GLU A 727 32.90 -18.41 3.45
C GLU A 727 31.80 -19.40 3.04
N GLN A 728 31.49 -20.40 3.87
CA GLN A 728 30.41 -21.35 3.64
C GLN A 728 29.04 -20.81 4.11
N ALA A 729 29.03 -19.79 4.97
CA ALA A 729 27.82 -19.15 5.48
C ALA A 729 27.20 -18.23 4.42
N ARG A 730 26.74 -18.84 3.32
CA ARG A 730 26.10 -18.16 2.18
C ARG A 730 24.59 -18.32 2.23
N VAL A 731 23.85 -17.38 1.64
CA VAL A 731 22.39 -17.32 1.72
C VAL A 731 21.72 -18.59 1.20
N ALA A 732 22.06 -19.07 0.00
CA ALA A 732 21.40 -20.25 -0.56
C ALA A 732 21.66 -21.54 0.24
N PRO A 733 22.91 -21.89 0.63
CA PRO A 733 23.18 -23.00 1.54
C PRO A 733 22.49 -22.87 2.90
N ALA A 734 22.50 -21.67 3.50
CA ALA A 734 21.85 -21.43 4.78
C ALA A 734 20.33 -21.68 4.70
N LEU A 735 19.65 -21.12 3.70
CA LEU A 735 18.21 -21.36 3.51
C LEU A 735 17.89 -22.83 3.26
N ALA A 736 18.72 -23.53 2.47
CA ALA A 736 18.53 -24.95 2.19
C ALA A 736 18.70 -25.82 3.44
N ALA A 737 19.69 -25.51 4.29
CA ALA A 737 19.89 -26.22 5.55
C ALA A 737 18.78 -25.92 6.58
N LEU A 738 18.32 -24.67 6.64
CA LEU A 738 17.26 -24.25 7.57
C LEU A 738 15.86 -24.80 7.21
N ASP A 739 15.57 -25.10 5.94
CA ASP A 739 14.26 -25.64 5.52
C ASP A 739 14.03 -27.06 6.05
N GLY A 740 13.27 -27.18 7.14
CA GLY A 740 12.97 -28.43 7.85
C GLY A 740 13.89 -28.73 9.04
N ALA A 741 14.77 -27.82 9.42
CA ALA A 741 15.55 -27.96 10.65
C ALA A 741 14.67 -27.81 11.90
N ALA A 742 15.05 -28.44 13.02
CA ALA A 742 14.35 -28.23 14.29
C ALA A 742 14.78 -26.90 14.93
N ILE A 743 16.10 -26.67 14.94
CA ILE A 743 16.74 -25.49 15.52
C ILE A 743 17.68 -24.88 14.48
N GLY A 744 17.52 -23.59 14.23
CA GLY A 744 18.47 -22.79 13.46
C GLY A 744 19.16 -21.75 14.35
N HIS A 745 20.42 -21.46 14.05
CA HIS A 745 21.16 -20.36 14.64
C HIS A 745 21.90 -19.60 13.54
N ILE A 746 21.76 -18.28 13.53
CA ILE A 746 22.46 -17.40 12.60
C ILE A 746 23.20 -16.34 13.42
N ALA A 747 24.52 -16.47 13.51
CA ALA A 747 25.42 -15.47 14.05
C ALA A 747 25.93 -14.57 12.91
N SER A 748 25.57 -13.29 12.93
CA SER A 748 25.87 -12.33 11.87
C SER A 748 25.63 -10.89 12.30
N HIS A 749 26.05 -9.92 11.48
CA HIS A 749 25.55 -8.56 11.62
C HIS A 749 24.10 -8.47 11.11
N GLY A 750 23.20 -7.95 11.93
CA GLY A 750 21.82 -7.65 11.57
C GLY A 750 21.60 -6.15 11.40
N GLU A 751 20.75 -5.77 10.45
CA GLU A 751 20.29 -4.40 10.30
C GLU A 751 18.76 -4.36 10.18
N PHE A 752 18.13 -3.61 11.09
CA PHE A 752 16.72 -3.28 11.00
C PHE A 752 16.51 -1.99 10.20
N ARG A 753 15.74 -2.08 9.11
CA ARG A 753 15.44 -0.96 8.23
C ARG A 753 14.07 -0.36 8.53
N VAL A 754 14.08 0.82 9.13
CA VAL A 754 12.85 1.58 9.45
C VAL A 754 12.10 2.00 8.18
N ASP A 755 12.84 2.38 7.14
CA ASP A 755 12.29 2.83 5.86
C ASP A 755 11.64 1.68 5.09
N ASN A 756 12.21 0.47 5.19
CA ASN A 756 11.66 -0.72 4.58
C ASN A 756 11.90 -1.98 5.43
N PRO A 757 10.98 -2.29 6.37
CA PRO A 757 11.18 -3.38 7.32
C PRO A 757 11.36 -4.77 6.68
N LEU A 758 10.79 -5.01 5.49
CA LEU A 758 10.94 -6.28 4.76
C LEU A 758 12.30 -6.41 4.04
N PHE A 759 13.07 -5.34 3.94
CA PHE A 759 14.48 -5.38 3.53
C PHE A 759 15.44 -5.33 4.72
N SER A 760 14.96 -5.45 5.96
CA SER A 760 15.83 -5.77 7.09
C SER A 760 16.55 -7.09 6.79
N PHE A 761 17.83 -7.18 7.16
CA PHE A 761 18.67 -8.26 6.70
C PHE A 761 19.68 -8.74 7.75
N LEU A 762 20.17 -9.96 7.52
CA LEU A 762 21.34 -10.55 8.17
C LEU A 762 22.46 -10.61 7.13
N MET A 763 23.67 -10.14 7.47
CA MET A 763 24.80 -10.13 6.56
C MET A 763 25.48 -11.51 6.55
N LEU A 764 25.46 -12.18 5.41
CA LEU A 764 26.11 -13.47 5.17
C LEU A 764 27.32 -13.30 4.21
N ALA A 765 28.09 -14.36 3.98
CA ALA A 765 29.34 -14.30 3.22
C ALA A 765 29.18 -13.79 1.78
N ASP A 766 28.05 -14.07 1.13
CA ASP A 766 27.74 -13.62 -0.22
C ASP A 766 26.84 -12.38 -0.28
N GLY A 767 26.48 -11.80 0.87
CA GLY A 767 25.70 -10.56 1.00
C GLY A 767 24.47 -10.70 1.92
N GLN A 768 23.48 -9.84 1.68
CA GLN A 768 22.29 -9.71 2.55
C GLN A 768 21.31 -10.88 2.42
N LEU A 769 20.93 -11.49 3.56
CA LEU A 769 19.76 -12.35 3.73
C LEU A 769 18.58 -11.51 4.24
N THR A 770 17.62 -11.18 3.38
CA THR A 770 16.48 -10.31 3.72
C THR A 770 15.27 -11.10 4.20
N VAL A 771 14.25 -10.41 4.75
CA VAL A 771 12.95 -11.04 5.05
C VAL A 771 12.33 -11.68 3.80
N TYR A 772 12.49 -11.07 2.62
CA TYR A 772 12.01 -11.65 1.37
C TYR A 772 12.67 -13.00 1.05
N ASP A 773 13.96 -13.16 1.33
CA ASP A 773 14.66 -14.43 1.16
C ASP A 773 14.12 -15.51 2.11
N LEU A 774 13.84 -15.15 3.37
CA LEU A 774 13.28 -16.06 4.37
C LEU A 774 11.92 -16.65 3.95
N THR A 775 11.14 -15.94 3.12
CA THR A 775 9.86 -16.47 2.59
C THR A 775 10.01 -17.69 1.68
N ALA A 776 11.24 -18.04 1.27
CA ALA A 776 11.53 -19.27 0.56
C ALA A 776 11.44 -20.53 1.46
N LEU A 777 11.55 -20.38 2.79
CA LEU A 777 11.43 -21.49 3.73
C LEU A 777 10.00 -22.06 3.69
N ARG A 778 9.88 -23.35 3.38
CA ARG A 778 8.58 -24.05 3.36
C ARG A 778 8.22 -24.54 4.74
N ARG A 779 9.21 -24.99 5.49
CA ARG A 779 9.15 -25.44 6.88
C ARG A 779 10.27 -24.71 7.65
N PRO A 780 10.05 -23.46 8.08
CA PRO A 780 11.08 -22.76 8.85
C PRO A 780 11.33 -23.48 10.18
N PRO A 781 12.51 -23.30 10.80
CA PRO A 781 12.82 -23.93 12.08
C PRO A 781 11.81 -23.57 13.17
N ALA A 782 11.53 -24.50 14.07
CA ALA A 782 10.64 -24.26 15.21
C ALA A 782 11.28 -23.27 16.21
N LEU A 783 12.60 -23.37 16.40
CA LEU A 783 13.41 -22.40 17.13
C LEU A 783 14.43 -21.77 16.18
N LEU A 784 14.45 -20.45 16.08
CA LEU A 784 15.49 -19.72 15.34
C LEU A 784 16.19 -18.71 16.25
N VAL A 785 17.50 -18.81 16.38
CA VAL A 785 18.34 -17.84 17.10
C VAL A 785 18.97 -16.89 16.11
N LEU A 786 18.65 -15.60 16.21
CA LEU A 786 19.26 -14.51 15.45
C LEU A 786 20.27 -13.81 16.36
N SER A 787 21.51 -14.29 16.31
CA SER A 787 22.62 -13.74 17.08
C SER A 787 23.22 -12.56 16.29
N GLY A 788 22.68 -11.37 16.55
CA GLY A 788 23.07 -10.13 15.87
C GLY A 788 22.28 -8.92 16.37
N CYS A 789 22.88 -7.74 16.27
CA CYS A 789 22.30 -6.47 16.74
C CYS A 789 20.95 -6.15 16.12
N ASP A 790 20.03 -5.58 16.93
CA ASP A 790 18.74 -5.02 16.50
C ASP A 790 17.84 -5.98 15.68
N THR A 791 18.11 -7.29 15.71
CA THR A 791 17.39 -8.31 14.93
C THR A 791 15.95 -8.56 15.41
N GLY A 792 15.67 -8.20 16.65
CA GLY A 792 14.36 -8.26 17.31
C GLY A 792 13.50 -7.02 17.13
N LEU A 793 13.99 -5.96 16.47
CA LEU A 793 13.22 -4.75 16.22
C LEU A 793 12.14 -4.96 15.15
N ALA A 794 11.05 -4.21 15.28
CA ALA A 794 9.94 -4.21 14.34
C ALA A 794 9.39 -2.80 14.14
N ALA A 795 8.91 -2.51 12.92
CA ALA A 795 8.08 -1.35 12.66
C ALA A 795 6.66 -1.65 13.12
N VAL A 796 6.07 -0.71 13.86
CA VAL A 796 4.71 -0.81 14.38
C VAL A 796 3.79 0.08 13.57
N HIS A 797 2.75 -0.51 13.02
CA HIS A 797 1.73 0.16 12.23
C HIS A 797 0.39 0.23 13.00
N PRO A 798 -0.55 1.08 12.57
CA PRO A 798 -1.86 1.19 13.23
C PRO A 798 -2.54 -0.16 13.43
N GLY A 799 -3.05 -0.42 14.64
CA GLY A 799 -3.60 -1.72 15.04
C GLY A 799 -2.57 -2.70 15.61
N ASP A 800 -1.39 -2.22 16.04
CA ASP A 800 -0.28 -3.05 16.52
C ASP A 800 0.10 -4.15 15.50
N GLU A 801 0.15 -3.75 14.23
CA GLU A 801 0.57 -4.62 13.13
C GLU A 801 2.09 -4.47 12.97
N LEU A 802 2.82 -5.59 13.04
CA LEU A 802 4.28 -5.60 13.09
C LEU A 802 4.90 -6.00 11.75
N MET A 803 5.99 -5.33 11.37
CA MET A 803 6.87 -5.77 10.28
C MET A 803 8.34 -5.76 10.72
N GLY A 804 9.03 -6.87 10.48
CA GLY A 804 10.43 -7.09 10.85
C GLY A 804 10.79 -8.57 10.73
N LEU A 805 12.03 -8.93 11.06
CA LEU A 805 12.52 -10.32 10.97
C LEU A 805 11.70 -11.27 11.86
N VAL A 806 11.58 -10.95 13.15
CA VAL A 806 10.82 -11.76 14.13
C VAL A 806 9.34 -11.91 13.71
N ALA A 807 8.68 -10.80 13.36
CA ALA A 807 7.27 -10.83 12.94
C ALA A 807 7.06 -11.72 11.72
N ALA A 808 7.96 -11.65 10.72
CA ALA A 808 7.89 -12.49 9.54
C ALA A 808 8.12 -13.97 9.87
N LEU A 809 9.11 -14.30 10.70
CA LEU A 809 9.40 -15.68 11.11
C LEU A 809 8.22 -16.32 11.87
N LEU A 810 7.64 -15.60 12.82
CA LEU A 810 6.45 -16.04 13.55
C LEU A 810 5.26 -16.26 12.59
N ASN A 811 5.06 -15.36 11.62
CA ASN A 811 4.02 -15.50 10.59
C ASN A 811 4.27 -16.69 9.66
N MET A 812 5.52 -17.00 9.33
CA MET A 812 5.89 -18.14 8.49
C MET A 812 5.79 -19.49 9.22
N GLY A 813 5.80 -19.47 10.54
CA GLY A 813 5.52 -20.63 11.36
C GLY A 813 6.63 -21.05 12.31
N THR A 814 7.70 -20.27 12.47
CA THR A 814 8.63 -20.46 13.60
C THR A 814 7.89 -20.26 14.91
N SER A 815 8.06 -21.17 15.87
CA SER A 815 7.36 -21.13 17.16
C SER A 815 8.06 -20.18 18.14
N THR A 816 9.39 -20.16 18.13
CA THR A 816 10.20 -19.34 19.02
C THR A 816 11.36 -18.70 18.26
N VAL A 817 11.61 -17.41 18.49
CA VAL A 817 12.76 -16.68 17.95
C VAL A 817 13.52 -16.04 19.10
N ILE A 818 14.82 -16.32 19.23
CA ILE A 818 15.69 -15.56 20.14
C ILE A 818 16.37 -14.48 19.31
N ALA A 819 16.18 -13.21 19.66
CA ALA A 819 16.74 -12.08 18.90
C ALA A 819 17.01 -10.89 19.84
N SER A 820 17.90 -9.98 19.45
CA SER A 820 18.23 -8.82 20.28
C SER A 820 17.39 -7.57 19.92
N THR A 821 16.93 -6.82 20.91
CA THR A 821 16.22 -5.54 20.71
C THR A 821 17.15 -4.32 20.82
N GLY A 822 18.45 -4.58 20.93
CA GLY A 822 19.51 -3.59 21.05
C GLY A 822 20.85 -4.07 20.51
N PRO A 823 21.86 -3.20 20.53
CA PRO A 823 23.23 -3.57 20.17
C PRO A 823 23.80 -4.58 21.18
N VAL A 824 24.58 -5.54 20.68
CA VAL A 824 25.19 -6.60 21.47
C VAL A 824 26.71 -6.60 21.31
N ASP A 825 27.42 -7.09 22.32
CA ASP A 825 28.88 -7.31 22.26
C ASP A 825 29.15 -8.75 21.79
N ASP A 826 29.97 -8.91 20.75
CA ASP A 826 30.24 -10.22 20.13
C ASP A 826 30.84 -11.22 21.14
N GLY A 827 31.75 -10.77 22.01
CA GLY A 827 32.42 -11.62 23.00
C GLY A 827 31.46 -12.12 24.08
N ALA A 828 30.65 -11.21 24.64
CA ALA A 828 29.64 -11.55 25.62
C ALA A 828 28.52 -12.43 25.03
N THR A 829 28.15 -12.20 23.77
CA THR A 829 27.13 -12.98 23.05
C THR A 829 27.57 -14.42 22.86
N ARG A 830 28.84 -14.67 22.47
CA ARG A 830 29.38 -16.03 22.34
C ARG A 830 29.25 -16.83 23.65
N VAL A 831 29.64 -16.24 24.78
CA VAL A 831 29.54 -16.87 26.10
C VAL A 831 28.08 -17.16 26.47
N LEU A 832 27.18 -16.19 26.25
CA LEU A 832 25.75 -16.33 26.49
C LEU A 832 25.15 -17.48 25.66
N MET A 833 25.44 -17.53 24.36
CA MET A 833 24.85 -18.53 23.45
C MET A 833 25.35 -19.94 23.76
N ARG A 834 26.61 -20.10 24.16
CA ARG A 834 27.12 -21.38 24.64
C ARG A 834 26.36 -21.87 25.88
N ALA A 835 26.18 -21.00 26.88
CA ALA A 835 25.41 -21.32 28.08
C ALA A 835 23.94 -21.65 27.74
N PHE A 836 23.31 -20.87 26.87
CA PHE A 836 21.94 -21.08 26.39
C PHE A 836 21.76 -22.48 25.77
N TYR A 837 22.66 -22.88 24.87
CA TYR A 837 22.62 -24.22 24.25
C TYR A 837 22.92 -25.35 25.23
N GLY A 838 23.71 -25.09 26.28
CA GLY A 838 23.90 -26.02 27.40
C GLY A 838 22.60 -26.26 28.17
N HIS A 839 21.90 -25.19 28.53
CA HIS A 839 20.60 -25.29 29.23
C HIS A 839 19.51 -25.93 28.37
N LEU A 840 19.48 -25.66 27.06
CA LEU A 840 18.63 -26.38 26.11
C LEU A 840 18.96 -27.87 26.05
N ALA A 841 20.23 -28.26 26.12
CA ALA A 841 20.64 -29.67 26.17
C ALA A 841 20.13 -30.37 27.44
N ALA A 842 20.09 -29.63 28.55
CA ALA A 842 19.59 -30.09 29.84
C ALA A 842 18.05 -30.18 29.92
N GLY A 843 17.33 -29.91 28.81
CA GLY A 843 15.87 -30.05 28.73
C GLY A 843 15.08 -28.80 29.13
N HIS A 844 15.74 -27.67 29.39
CA HIS A 844 15.02 -26.41 29.61
C HIS A 844 14.40 -25.89 28.31
N GLY A 845 13.21 -25.31 28.39
CA GLY A 845 12.62 -24.59 27.27
C GLY A 845 13.40 -23.31 26.92
N PRO A 846 13.31 -22.79 25.69
CA PRO A 846 14.08 -21.62 25.22
C PRO A 846 14.05 -20.39 26.15
N ALA A 847 12.88 -19.98 26.64
CA ALA A 847 12.75 -18.82 27.52
C ALA A 847 13.46 -19.04 28.87
N SER A 848 13.39 -20.25 29.42
CA SER A 848 14.09 -20.61 30.66
C SER A 848 15.59 -20.75 30.45
N ALA A 849 16.00 -21.36 29.34
CA ALA A 849 17.41 -21.51 28.98
C ALA A 849 18.08 -20.14 28.79
N LEU A 850 17.39 -19.19 28.16
CA LEU A 850 17.89 -17.82 27.99
C LEU A 850 18.02 -17.11 29.33
N ALA A 851 17.01 -17.21 30.19
CA ALA A 851 17.01 -16.58 31.51
C ALA A 851 18.14 -17.09 32.42
N LEU A 852 18.40 -18.41 32.40
CA LEU A 852 19.51 -19.02 33.13
C LEU A 852 20.85 -18.56 32.57
N ALA A 853 21.02 -18.61 31.24
CA ALA A 853 22.24 -18.15 30.58
C ALA A 853 22.56 -16.66 30.85
N GLN A 854 21.55 -15.78 30.84
CA GLN A 854 21.71 -14.35 31.14
C GLN A 854 22.08 -14.10 32.61
N SER A 855 21.65 -15.00 33.51
CA SER A 855 21.96 -14.93 34.93
C SER A 855 23.39 -15.41 35.23
N GLU A 856 23.88 -16.42 34.49
CA GLU A 856 25.26 -16.93 34.55
C GLU A 856 26.28 -15.97 33.91
N ALA A 857 25.90 -15.30 32.83
CA ALA A 857 26.77 -14.40 32.09
C ALA A 857 27.05 -13.05 32.79
N ALA A 858 26.40 -12.77 33.92
CA ALA A 858 26.40 -11.45 34.56
C ALA A 858 27.33 -11.34 35.80
N PRO A 859 28.45 -10.62 35.69
CA PRO A 859 28.78 -9.54 36.61
C PRO A 859 28.14 -8.22 36.11
N ALA A 860 27.89 -7.28 37.02
CA ALA A 860 27.10 -6.05 36.85
C ALA A 860 27.51 -5.05 35.72
N ASP A 861 28.48 -5.41 34.86
CA ASP A 861 29.11 -4.55 33.85
C ASP A 861 28.77 -4.89 32.38
N ARG A 862 27.89 -5.86 32.10
CA ARG A 862 27.58 -6.31 30.71
C ARG A 862 26.08 -6.24 30.33
N PRO A 863 25.50 -5.03 30.18
CA PRO A 863 24.08 -4.86 29.85
C PRO A 863 23.68 -5.31 28.42
N SER A 864 24.64 -5.64 27.57
CA SER A 864 24.39 -6.06 26.18
C SER A 864 23.75 -7.46 26.08
N THR A 865 24.06 -8.40 26.97
CA THR A 865 23.49 -9.77 26.95
C THR A 865 22.01 -9.80 27.29
N ASP A 866 21.54 -8.83 28.09
CA ASP A 866 20.15 -8.69 28.48
C ASP A 866 19.28 -8.12 27.35
N SER A 867 19.88 -7.73 26.22
CA SER A 867 19.15 -7.28 25.03
C SER A 867 18.52 -8.43 24.25
N PHE A 868 18.94 -9.67 24.49
CA PHE A 868 18.31 -10.85 23.90
C PHE A 868 16.96 -11.13 24.54
N VAL A 869 15.95 -11.29 23.69
CA VAL A 869 14.57 -11.54 24.08
C VAL A 869 14.11 -12.83 23.41
N CYS A 870 13.36 -13.64 24.17
CA CYS A 870 12.70 -14.82 23.65
C CYS A 870 11.31 -14.47 23.12
N PHE A 871 11.15 -14.44 21.80
CA PHE A 871 9.89 -14.16 21.14
C PHE A 871 9.12 -15.45 20.78
N GLY A 872 7.79 -15.43 20.82
CA GLY A 872 6.95 -16.57 20.47
C GLY A 872 6.57 -17.44 21.67
N ALA A 873 6.57 -18.77 21.52
CA ALA A 873 6.04 -19.72 22.50
C ALA A 873 6.79 -19.71 23.85
N GLY A 874 8.11 -19.51 23.81
CA GLY A 874 8.98 -19.59 24.99
C GLY A 874 9.45 -20.99 25.30
#